data_AF-A0A0N4TIP0-F1
#
_entry.id   AF-A0A0N4TIP0-F1
#
_cell.length_a   1.000
_cell.length_b   1.000
_cell.length_c   1.000
_cell.angle_alpha   90.00
_cell.angle_beta   90.00
_cell.angle_gamma   90.00
#
_symmetry.space_group_name_H-M   'P 1'
#
loop_
_entity.id
_entity.type
_entity.pdbx_description
1 polymer ?
#
loop_
_entity_poly.entity_id
_entity_poly.type
_entity_poly.pdbx_seq_one_letter_code
_entity_poly.pdbx_strand_id
1 'polypeptide(L)'
;MLPCRARSFKAFLRKCQFHFPLHTVRVLGTTQIDAHVGVGERDVIRFETGHIARLADGAVVVSQGETSVLATVVGRHSSASDTADFMPLTVDFQQSASAVGRIPMNYLRRELQRNDADILASRMIDRSIRPLFPKDYSGETQIICKPLAVDDDGDPVMLGLNAASAALTLSDIPWEGPLGAVRVALINNEVVVNPSRKNMKSSSVDLVIAGCDNGKRILMIDMDGCEIEMENFSECIRIGLQAISHLIQAINKVKDSCGRPKRQNGNEEIDIDLIALTEEMHVLCGDQLYQILTNAKHDKLSRDQAVSELGDRLFEKFKERSSPHKLRHTFRNLLKRSLREALFKSEKRCDGRKFDELRPVNIRMDVHKNLHGSALFQRGQTQVFSTVTFDAPSAAFQPDALSQLLGAQQKKMFMLHYQFPSFATTAISSSARTSRRELGHGALAEKALKRLIPDDFPYCLRLACDVLESNGSSSMASVCAGCLALLDAGVQIKAPAAGIAMGLIINEERDDYRILTDINGLEDFAGDMDFKIAGTVHGYTAMQLDLKVPGITPKLVTESLKQARNGLEQLLQLMKKAQPVSRDQFKTTVPVHETIPVEIYKRHIIFRSGGYNAKLIESETGAKISIEDDTNISIFAPNKVKLEEAKVMLNKMFENENEIDLVFGAMYKAEITDLLDHGVLVTLHKGMKPILLKNSNLDVRNVAHAKVLGFKVGQKIIIQYLGRDPYTGYHRISRKTLQSASLPVQNCAVQAVMQTESSEMVQEEGATKGPYPADVPATHILQRLSDALSSFTVPDQVRYGCVVNVLERTSKGFSKSPVQEIDEYFELVAKLGRPLFKWDIIRCAFLWKLEALLSIHSTHLQSLTIHHNSLTTFLLDITLLLTAIIFYFKQTMSEMLCIETENVVTENEKKTLVSDDDLYQQRQFILRKAAEFDGTPFTFQRLFLLCELLISPSRHYKRTDKYLRALEKNINVVTTITESGERITGVEPFPGELDINSTARIEEPFFVQVDECDAPVETKVIAAGDHRYYFMDTGDFQENKSPEIVAKELAIGDCAPINLSSSRDAKDELPEIKVNSLFFIWMSFSINVS
;
A
#
# COMPACT_ATOMS: atom_id res chain seq x y z
N MET A 1 -17.08 50.80 41.83
CA MET A 1 -15.87 51.22 41.07
C MET A 1 -15.10 49.99 40.56
N LEU A 2 -15.64 49.27 39.57
CA LEU A 2 -15.00 48.16 38.87
C LEU A 2 -15.72 47.99 37.52
N PRO A 3 -15.44 48.88 36.55
CA PRO A 3 -15.22 48.41 35.18
C PRO A 3 -14.25 49.30 34.35
N CYS A 4 -13.36 50.09 34.96
CA CYS A 4 -12.44 50.99 34.22
C CYS A 4 -10.99 50.48 34.08
N ARG A 5 -10.60 49.39 34.76
CA ARG A 5 -9.20 48.88 34.70
C ARG A 5 -8.92 47.83 33.62
N ALA A 6 -9.95 47.18 33.06
CA ALA A 6 -9.74 46.16 32.02
C ALA A 6 -9.43 46.74 30.63
N ARG A 7 -9.93 47.94 30.31
CA ARG A 7 -9.64 48.61 29.02
C ARG A 7 -8.24 49.23 28.98
N SER A 8 -7.75 49.78 30.08
CA SER A 8 -6.38 50.32 30.14
C SER A 8 -5.31 49.22 30.12
N PHE A 9 -5.59 48.02 30.66
CA PHE A 9 -4.64 46.90 30.59
C PHE A 9 -4.53 46.30 29.19
N LYS A 10 -5.66 46.17 28.45
CA LYS A 10 -5.64 45.77 27.03
C LYS A 10 -5.06 46.83 26.10
N ALA A 11 -5.18 48.12 26.42
CA ALA A 11 -4.53 49.20 25.69
C ALA A 11 -3.03 49.32 26.00
N PHE A 12 -2.61 49.02 27.23
CA PHE A 12 -1.20 48.96 27.64
C PHE A 12 -0.47 47.80 26.96
N LEU A 13 -1.08 46.61 26.89
CA LEU A 13 -0.53 45.47 26.16
C LEU A 13 -0.46 45.67 24.64
N ARG A 14 -1.30 46.54 24.06
CA ARG A 14 -1.19 46.94 22.64
C ARG A 14 -0.15 48.03 22.37
N LYS A 15 0.31 48.77 23.39
CA LYS A 15 1.32 49.84 23.27
C LYS A 15 2.72 49.43 23.70
N CYS A 16 2.86 48.33 24.45
CA CYS A 16 4.17 47.75 24.75
C CYS A 16 4.59 46.79 23.63
N GLN A 17 5.26 47.31 22.59
CA GLN A 17 6.12 46.50 21.73
C GLN A 17 7.30 46.00 22.59
N PHE A 18 7.12 44.90 23.30
CA PHE A 18 8.24 44.18 23.89
C PHE A 18 9.03 43.53 22.74
N HIS A 19 10.14 44.16 22.34
CA HIS A 19 11.21 43.48 21.64
C HIS A 19 11.77 42.43 22.60
N PHE A 20 11.36 41.17 22.44
CA PHE A 20 11.94 40.08 23.21
C PHE A 20 13.41 39.90 22.80
N PRO A 21 14.36 39.97 23.75
CA PRO A 21 15.77 39.79 23.44
C PRO A 21 16.01 38.32 23.09
N LEU A 22 16.52 38.09 21.88
CA LEU A 22 16.96 36.78 21.40
C LEU A 22 18.15 36.33 22.27
N HIS A 23 17.98 35.23 23.02
CA HIS A 23 19.02 34.69 23.88
C HIS A 23 20.06 33.93 23.05
N THR A 24 21.33 34.37 23.10
CA THR A 24 22.47 33.63 22.52
C THR A 24 23.17 32.87 23.63
N VAL A 25 23.25 31.54 23.50
CA VAL A 25 24.05 30.69 24.40
C VAL A 25 25.17 30.07 23.58
N ARG A 26 26.43 30.31 23.96
CA ARG A 26 27.60 29.62 23.40
C ARG A 26 28.03 28.54 24.38
N VAL A 27 27.84 27.27 24.03
CA VAL A 27 28.37 26.12 24.78
C VAL A 27 29.28 25.33 23.83
N LEU A 28 30.53 25.06 24.22
CA LEU A 28 31.42 24.06 23.58
C LEU A 28 31.32 23.93 22.05
N GLY A 29 31.65 24.99 21.29
CA GLY A 29 31.72 24.93 19.83
C GLY A 29 30.37 24.89 19.10
N THR A 30 29.24 24.98 19.80
CA THR A 30 27.90 25.16 19.22
C THR A 30 27.47 26.62 19.29
N THR A 31 26.85 27.08 18.21
CA THR A 31 26.11 28.35 18.18
C THR A 31 24.64 28.04 18.05
N GLN A 32 23.84 28.57 18.98
CA GLN A 32 22.41 28.38 19.03
C GLN A 32 21.70 29.73 19.09
N ILE A 33 20.70 29.92 18.24
CA ILE A 33 19.85 31.12 18.21
C ILE A 33 18.40 30.70 18.03
N ASP A 34 17.56 31.19 18.92
CA ASP A 34 16.11 30.95 18.90
C ASP A 34 15.42 32.11 18.17
N ALA A 35 14.33 31.84 17.44
CA ALA A 35 13.51 32.79 16.70
C ALA A 35 12.05 32.66 17.13
N HIS A 36 11.40 33.76 17.48
CA HIS A 36 9.99 33.76 17.92
C HIS A 36 9.07 34.16 16.76
N VAL A 37 8.28 33.19 16.28
CA VAL A 37 7.35 33.37 15.15
C VAL A 37 5.92 33.70 15.66
N GLY A 38 5.68 33.53 16.95
CA GLY A 38 4.39 33.71 17.63
C GLY A 38 4.57 33.94 19.15
N VAL A 39 3.53 33.64 19.93
CA VAL A 39 3.44 34.00 21.37
C VAL A 39 3.64 32.78 22.30
N GLY A 40 3.46 31.55 21.81
CA GLY A 40 3.61 30.31 22.58
C GLY A 40 5.00 29.67 22.49
N GLU A 41 5.30 28.71 23.37
CA GLU A 41 6.57 27.96 23.37
C GLU A 41 6.78 27.14 22.09
N ARG A 42 5.70 26.64 21.46
CA ARG A 42 5.74 25.98 20.14
C ARG A 42 6.09 26.94 19.00
N ASP A 43 6.04 28.26 19.22
CA ASP A 43 6.35 29.27 18.21
C ASP A 43 7.83 29.66 18.20
N VAL A 44 8.65 28.94 18.97
CA VAL A 44 10.11 29.10 19.00
C VAL A 44 10.74 28.15 17.98
N ILE A 45 11.40 28.71 16.98
CA ILE A 45 12.22 27.98 16.01
C ILE A 45 13.69 28.20 16.36
N ARG A 46 14.40 27.11 16.62
CA ARG A 46 15.80 27.13 17.06
C ARG A 46 16.73 26.72 15.94
N PHE A 47 17.75 27.54 15.69
CA PHE A 47 18.81 27.29 14.72
C PHE A 47 20.09 26.92 15.46
N GLU A 48 20.66 25.76 15.14
CA GLU A 48 21.87 25.24 15.76
C GLU A 48 22.91 24.85 14.70
N THR A 49 24.17 25.23 14.92
CA THR A 49 25.28 24.94 14.01
C THR A 49 26.63 24.80 14.75
N GLY A 50 27.65 24.30 14.06
CA GLY A 50 29.04 24.19 14.54
C GLY A 50 29.50 22.79 14.94
N HIS A 51 28.61 21.90 15.37
CA HIS A 51 28.99 20.57 15.87
C HIS A 51 28.63 19.39 14.95
N ILE A 52 27.55 19.47 14.16
CA ILE A 52 27.10 18.42 13.22
C ILE A 52 27.58 18.72 11.79
N ALA A 53 27.94 17.67 11.04
CA ALA A 53 28.27 17.71 9.61
C ALA A 53 29.32 18.79 9.23
N ARG A 54 30.36 18.93 10.06
CA ARG A 54 31.39 19.99 9.96
C ARG A 54 32.17 20.04 8.64
N LEU A 55 32.18 18.96 7.87
CA LEU A 55 32.85 18.88 6.57
C LEU A 55 32.02 19.49 5.43
N ALA A 56 30.71 19.73 5.64
CA ALA A 56 29.89 20.43 4.65
C ALA A 56 30.31 21.91 4.56
N ASP A 57 29.97 22.55 3.43
CA ASP A 57 30.18 23.99 3.26
C ASP A 57 29.28 24.78 4.21
N GLY A 58 28.05 24.30 4.40
CA GLY A 58 27.13 24.77 5.43
C GLY A 58 26.31 23.63 6.02
N ALA A 59 26.09 23.66 7.34
CA ALA A 59 25.25 22.70 8.03
C ALA A 59 24.51 23.37 9.19
N VAL A 60 23.19 23.16 9.27
CA VAL A 60 22.33 23.71 10.32
C VAL A 60 21.28 22.67 10.72
N VAL A 61 21.07 22.52 12.02
CA VAL A 61 19.89 21.82 12.56
C VAL A 61 18.87 22.88 12.96
N VAL A 62 17.65 22.75 12.44
CA VAL A 62 16.52 23.59 12.84
C VAL A 62 15.53 22.74 13.61
N SER A 63 15.09 23.24 14.77
CA SER A 63 14.15 22.54 15.64
C SER A 63 12.96 23.43 16.04
N GLN A 64 11.83 22.78 16.26
CA GLN A 64 10.61 23.39 16.78
C GLN A 64 9.91 22.33 17.64
N GLY A 65 9.75 22.61 18.94
CA GLY A 65 9.38 21.58 19.91
C GLY A 65 10.37 20.40 19.85
N GLU A 66 9.86 19.18 19.75
CA GLU A 66 10.65 17.94 19.64
C GLU A 66 10.97 17.53 18.19
N THR A 67 10.55 18.33 17.20
CA THR A 67 10.89 18.07 15.79
C THR A 67 12.19 18.77 15.43
N SER A 68 13.11 18.06 14.78
CA SER A 68 14.40 18.59 14.33
C SER A 68 14.77 18.09 12.93
N VAL A 69 15.34 18.98 12.12
CA VAL A 69 15.75 18.70 10.73
C VAL A 69 17.16 19.24 10.50
N LEU A 70 18.04 18.38 9.99
CA LEU A 70 19.37 18.74 9.53
C LEU A 70 19.32 19.12 8.05
N ALA A 71 19.84 20.29 7.70
CA ALA A 71 20.18 20.64 6.33
C ALA A 71 21.69 20.73 6.16
N THR A 72 22.21 20.10 5.12
CA THR A 72 23.60 20.19 4.70
C THR A 72 23.69 20.69 3.27
N VAL A 73 24.65 21.59 3.03
CA VAL A 73 24.90 22.21 1.73
C VAL A 73 26.36 21.94 1.35
N VAL A 74 26.55 21.48 0.12
CA VAL A 74 27.87 21.28 -0.48
C VAL A 74 27.85 21.85 -1.89
N GLY A 75 28.81 22.70 -2.22
CA GLY A 75 28.94 23.34 -3.52
C GLY A 75 30.34 23.14 -4.09
N ARG A 76 30.43 22.62 -5.31
CA ARG A 76 31.70 22.60 -6.04
C ARG A 76 32.15 24.02 -6.36
N HIS A 77 33.46 24.21 -6.49
CA HIS A 77 33.97 25.44 -7.05
C HIS A 77 33.62 25.49 -8.54
N SER A 78 33.00 26.59 -8.97
CA SER A 78 32.75 26.86 -10.39
C SER A 78 34.09 26.97 -11.11
N SER A 79 34.33 26.15 -12.12
CA SER A 79 35.49 26.27 -13.01
C SER A 79 35.12 27.08 -14.25
N ALA A 80 36.09 27.77 -14.86
CA ALA A 80 35.87 28.50 -16.13
C ALA A 80 35.44 27.58 -17.30
N SER A 81 35.64 26.25 -17.16
CA SER A 81 35.18 25.22 -18.10
C SER A 81 33.75 24.76 -17.88
N ASP A 82 33.12 25.11 -16.76
CA ASP A 82 31.73 24.72 -16.46
C ASP A 82 30.76 25.65 -17.20
N THR A 83 30.67 25.47 -18.51
CA THR A 83 29.60 26.06 -19.32
C THR A 83 28.36 25.21 -19.15
N ALA A 84 27.67 25.31 -18.01
CA ALA A 84 26.37 24.68 -17.83
C ALA A 84 25.28 25.64 -18.33
N ASP A 85 24.44 25.20 -19.27
CA ASP A 85 23.26 25.96 -19.77
C ASP A 85 22.19 26.23 -18.71
N PHE A 86 22.31 25.58 -17.54
CA PHE A 86 21.39 25.69 -16.41
C PHE A 86 22.16 25.60 -15.09
N MET A 87 21.60 26.22 -14.05
CA MET A 87 22.14 26.14 -12.69
C MET A 87 21.99 24.69 -12.14
N PRO A 88 23.09 23.95 -11.91
CA PRO A 88 23.06 22.56 -11.45
C PRO A 88 22.82 22.49 -9.93
N LEU A 89 21.56 22.70 -9.53
CA LEU A 89 21.10 22.60 -8.16
C LEU A 89 20.29 21.32 -7.97
N THR A 90 20.72 20.49 -7.01
CA THR A 90 20.01 19.30 -6.56
C THR A 90 19.57 19.48 -5.12
N VAL A 91 18.26 19.42 -4.89
CA VAL A 91 17.66 19.43 -3.56
C VAL A 91 16.97 18.11 -3.29
N ASP A 92 17.28 17.52 -2.14
CA ASP A 92 16.73 16.25 -1.70
C ASP A 92 16.26 16.33 -0.25
N PHE A 93 14.94 16.18 -0.05
CA PHE A 93 14.33 15.93 1.24
C PHE A 93 14.24 14.43 1.45
N GLN A 94 14.85 13.93 2.53
CA GLN A 94 15.00 12.50 2.80
C GLN A 94 14.41 12.17 4.16
N GLN A 95 13.17 11.69 4.18
CA GLN A 95 12.58 11.17 5.40
C GLN A 95 13.27 9.87 5.82
N SER A 96 13.36 9.64 7.13
CA SER A 96 13.87 8.39 7.69
C SER A 96 12.88 7.85 8.71
N ALA A 97 12.71 6.53 8.71
CA ALA A 97 11.86 5.85 9.68
C ALA A 97 12.39 5.99 11.10
N SER A 98 13.71 6.11 11.23
CA SER A 98 14.40 6.34 12.50
C SER A 98 14.00 7.67 13.16
N ALA A 99 13.59 8.68 12.38
CA ALA A 99 13.17 9.97 12.91
C ALA A 99 11.87 9.89 13.74
N VAL A 100 11.09 8.81 13.57
CA VAL A 100 9.91 8.49 14.39
C VAL A 100 10.10 7.22 15.22
N GLY A 101 11.34 6.72 15.32
CA GLY A 101 11.67 5.52 16.10
C GLY A 101 11.06 4.22 15.55
N ARG A 102 10.90 4.09 14.22
CA ARG A 102 10.30 2.91 13.58
C ARG A 102 11.25 2.25 12.57
N ILE A 103 11.04 0.95 12.36
CA ILE A 103 11.73 0.18 11.31
C ILE A 103 10.83 0.16 10.07
N PRO A 104 11.36 0.39 8.85
CA PRO A 104 10.59 0.24 7.62
C PRO A 104 9.94 -1.13 7.48
N MET A 105 8.69 -1.16 6.99
CA MET A 105 7.90 -2.40 6.88
C MET A 105 8.13 -3.17 5.58
N ASN A 106 8.95 -2.65 4.67
CA ASN A 106 9.34 -3.36 3.46
C ASN A 106 10.27 -4.55 3.75
N TYR A 107 10.42 -5.43 2.76
CA TYR A 107 11.26 -6.63 2.85
C TYR A 107 12.70 -6.34 3.29
N LEU A 108 13.29 -5.23 2.81
CA LEU A 108 14.68 -4.86 3.12
C LEU A 108 14.89 -4.18 4.48
N ARG A 109 13.81 -3.86 5.21
CA ARG A 109 13.85 -3.09 6.48
C ARG A 109 14.66 -1.79 6.38
N ARG A 110 14.68 -1.17 5.21
CA ARG A 110 15.47 0.03 4.89
C ARG A 110 14.62 1.04 4.11
N GLU A 111 14.91 2.32 4.21
CA GLU A 111 14.31 3.33 3.34
C GLU A 111 14.56 2.98 1.85
N LEU A 112 13.48 2.83 1.09
CA LEU A 112 13.51 2.54 -0.35
C LEU A 112 13.59 3.84 -1.16
N GLN A 113 13.26 3.75 -2.45
CA GLN A 113 13.10 4.89 -3.34
C GLN A 113 12.20 5.96 -2.72
N ARG A 114 12.48 7.22 -3.05
CA ARG A 114 11.80 8.40 -2.49
C ARG A 114 10.32 8.38 -2.80
N ASN A 115 9.53 8.71 -1.78
CA ASN A 115 8.08 8.81 -1.89
C ASN A 115 7.66 10.12 -2.58
N ASP A 116 6.42 10.19 -3.07
CA ASP A 116 5.88 11.38 -3.72
C ASP A 116 5.96 12.62 -2.82
N ALA A 117 5.72 12.46 -1.52
CA ALA A 117 5.81 13.54 -0.53
C ALA A 117 7.24 14.13 -0.44
N ASP A 118 8.26 13.28 -0.46
CA ASP A 118 9.67 13.70 -0.42
C ASP A 118 10.05 14.48 -1.66
N ILE A 119 9.58 14.02 -2.83
CA ILE A 119 9.81 14.71 -4.11
C ILE A 119 9.12 16.07 -4.11
N LEU A 120 7.88 16.16 -3.62
CA LEU A 120 7.14 17.42 -3.52
C LEU A 120 7.80 18.40 -2.53
N ALA A 121 8.25 17.92 -1.38
CA ALA A 121 9.01 18.72 -0.40
C ALA A 121 10.34 19.22 -1.01
N SER A 122 11.08 18.34 -1.68
CA SER A 122 12.31 18.69 -2.39
C SER A 122 12.09 19.79 -3.43
N ARG A 123 11.00 19.69 -4.21
CA ARG A 123 10.61 20.72 -5.19
C ARG A 123 10.25 22.03 -4.53
N MET A 124 9.52 22.01 -3.42
CA MET A 124 9.13 23.22 -2.69
C MET A 124 10.35 23.99 -2.19
N ILE A 125 11.35 23.28 -1.65
CA ILE A 125 12.61 23.88 -1.21
C ILE A 125 13.39 24.43 -2.42
N ASP A 126 13.56 23.64 -3.49
CA ASP A 126 14.25 24.07 -4.72
C ASP A 126 13.66 25.36 -5.32
N ARG A 127 12.33 25.39 -5.48
CA ARG A 127 11.58 26.55 -6.02
C ARG A 127 11.78 27.81 -5.18
N SER A 128 11.98 27.65 -3.86
CA SER A 128 12.15 28.79 -2.94
C SER A 128 13.55 29.38 -2.99
N ILE A 129 14.60 28.54 -3.10
CA ILE A 129 16.00 28.97 -2.99
C ILE A 129 16.65 29.30 -4.34
N ARG A 130 16.22 28.66 -5.43
CA ARG A 130 16.82 28.79 -6.77
C ARG A 130 16.86 30.23 -7.29
N PRO A 131 15.82 31.07 -7.11
CA PRO A 131 15.81 32.43 -7.65
C PRO A 131 16.80 33.40 -6.99
N LEU A 132 17.40 32.99 -5.85
CA LEU A 132 18.37 33.78 -5.11
C LEU A 132 19.83 33.42 -5.45
N PHE A 133 20.06 32.48 -6.36
CA PHE A 133 21.39 32.27 -6.90
C PHE A 133 21.70 33.31 -7.98
N PRO A 134 22.95 33.80 -8.06
CA PRO A 134 23.37 34.69 -9.14
C PRO A 134 23.07 34.07 -10.52
N LYS A 135 22.68 34.90 -11.50
CA LYS A 135 22.29 34.45 -12.85
C LYS A 135 23.40 33.62 -13.54
N ASP A 136 24.66 33.94 -13.25
CA ASP A 136 25.83 33.32 -13.87
C ASP A 136 26.48 32.22 -12.99
N TYR A 137 25.80 31.78 -11.92
CA TYR A 137 26.32 30.73 -11.06
C TYR A 137 26.20 29.34 -11.70
N SER A 138 27.35 28.72 -12.02
CA SER A 138 27.45 27.39 -12.63
C SER A 138 27.90 26.28 -11.68
N GLY A 139 28.23 26.60 -10.42
CA GLY A 139 28.73 25.63 -9.45
C GLY A 139 27.69 24.58 -9.07
N GLU A 140 28.02 23.30 -9.26
CA GLU A 140 27.15 22.21 -8.83
C GLU A 140 26.92 22.25 -7.32
N THR A 141 25.65 22.36 -6.93
CA THR A 141 25.25 22.56 -5.53
C THR A 141 24.25 21.50 -5.13
N GLN A 142 24.57 20.78 -4.06
CA GLN A 142 23.71 19.77 -3.46
C GLN A 142 23.23 20.21 -2.07
N ILE A 143 21.94 20.05 -1.84
CA ILE A 143 21.29 20.33 -0.57
C ILE A 143 20.52 19.09 -0.14
N ILE A 144 20.83 18.59 1.05
CA ILE A 144 20.15 17.44 1.65
C ILE A 144 19.48 17.91 2.94
N CYS A 145 18.16 17.72 3.02
CA CYS A 145 17.37 17.95 4.22
C CYS A 145 16.93 16.61 4.79
N LYS A 146 17.36 16.30 6.01
CA LYS A 146 17.08 15.04 6.69
C LYS A 146 16.43 15.31 8.05
N PRO A 147 15.15 14.95 8.26
CA PRO A 147 14.55 14.94 9.59
C PRO A 147 15.33 14.00 10.52
N LEU A 148 15.72 14.50 11.69
CA LEU A 148 16.42 13.75 12.73
C LEU A 148 15.45 13.20 13.77
N ALA A 149 14.47 14.01 14.15
CA ALA A 149 13.36 13.63 15.02
C ALA A 149 12.08 14.31 14.51
N VAL A 150 10.96 13.61 14.55
CA VAL A 150 9.66 14.14 14.15
C VAL A 150 8.63 13.85 15.23
N ASP A 151 8.07 14.91 15.80
CA ASP A 151 6.92 14.85 16.69
C ASP A 151 5.61 14.74 15.89
N ASP A 152 4.55 14.25 16.52
CA ASP A 152 3.24 14.04 15.90
C ASP A 152 2.67 15.33 15.31
N ASP A 153 2.93 16.48 15.93
CA ASP A 153 2.41 17.79 15.52
C ASP A 153 3.39 18.60 14.65
N GLY A 154 4.61 18.10 14.42
CA GLY A 154 5.67 18.83 13.72
C GLY A 154 5.52 18.90 12.20
N ASP A 155 5.96 20.02 11.61
CA ASP A 155 6.11 20.19 10.16
C ASP A 155 7.59 20.14 9.74
N PRO A 156 8.11 18.96 9.38
CA PRO A 156 9.52 18.82 9.01
C PRO A 156 9.84 19.48 7.66
N VAL A 157 8.86 19.74 6.79
CA VAL A 157 9.08 20.40 5.50
C VAL A 157 9.38 21.89 5.72
N MET A 158 8.62 22.56 6.59
CA MET A 158 8.87 23.97 6.91
C MET A 158 10.21 24.16 7.63
N LEU A 159 10.55 23.26 8.56
CA LEU A 159 11.85 23.29 9.23
C LEU A 159 12.99 23.02 8.24
N GLY A 160 12.82 22.04 7.34
CA GLY A 160 13.81 21.73 6.29
C GLY A 160 14.06 22.91 5.34
N LEU A 161 13.02 23.64 4.95
CA LEU A 161 13.14 24.82 4.09
C LEU A 161 13.93 25.95 4.79
N ASN A 162 13.59 26.25 6.04
CA ASN A 162 14.33 27.23 6.84
C ASN A 162 15.76 26.78 7.16
N ALA A 163 15.98 25.48 7.37
CA ALA A 163 17.30 24.89 7.58
C ALA A 163 18.17 25.00 6.33
N ALA A 164 17.62 24.74 5.13
CA ALA A 164 18.33 24.91 3.87
C ALA A 164 18.74 26.37 3.64
N SER A 165 17.85 27.32 3.93
CA SER A 165 18.15 28.76 3.87
C SER A 165 19.28 29.14 4.83
N ALA A 166 19.22 28.69 6.09
CA ALA A 166 20.26 28.95 7.07
C ALA A 166 21.60 28.32 6.64
N ALA A 167 21.61 27.05 6.24
CA ALA A 167 22.82 26.36 5.81
C ALA A 167 23.47 27.03 4.57
N LEU A 168 22.69 27.44 3.57
CA LEU A 168 23.21 28.21 2.42
C LEU A 168 23.77 29.57 2.87
N THR A 169 23.11 30.23 3.81
CA THR A 169 23.57 31.53 4.33
C THR A 169 24.91 31.42 5.04
N LEU A 170 25.12 30.35 5.83
CA LEU A 170 26.37 30.10 6.54
C LEU A 170 27.49 29.55 5.66
N SER A 171 27.14 28.89 4.56
CA SER A 171 28.13 28.42 3.58
C SER A 171 28.88 29.57 2.93
N ASP A 172 30.00 29.26 2.30
CA ASP A 172 30.73 30.18 1.45
C ASP A 172 30.12 30.29 0.04
N ILE A 173 29.10 29.51 -0.33
CA ILE A 173 28.49 29.54 -1.68
C ILE A 173 27.82 30.90 -1.97
N PRO A 174 28.01 31.50 -3.17
CA PRO A 174 27.35 32.74 -3.57
C PRO A 174 25.83 32.56 -3.65
N TRP A 175 25.10 33.22 -2.76
CA TRP A 175 23.65 33.13 -2.66
C TRP A 175 23.08 34.38 -1.98
N GLU A 176 22.07 35.00 -2.56
CA GLU A 176 21.50 36.31 -2.18
C GLU A 176 20.40 36.22 -1.10
N GLY A 177 20.44 35.18 -0.26
CA GLY A 177 19.55 35.05 0.88
C GLY A 177 19.99 35.87 2.12
N PRO A 178 19.43 35.59 3.31
CA PRO A 178 18.54 34.47 3.60
C PRO A 178 17.09 34.70 3.14
N LEU A 179 16.36 33.60 3.03
CA LEU A 179 14.90 33.58 3.01
C LEU A 179 14.34 32.99 4.30
N GLY A 180 13.07 33.26 4.59
CA GLY A 180 12.30 32.52 5.59
C GLY A 180 11.03 31.97 4.97
N ALA A 181 10.54 30.86 5.50
CA ALA A 181 9.26 30.29 5.09
C ALA A 181 8.40 29.90 6.28
N VAL A 182 7.09 30.04 6.10
CA VAL A 182 6.09 29.65 7.10
C VAL A 182 4.89 29.01 6.41
N ARG A 183 4.19 28.15 7.14
CA ARG A 183 2.86 27.68 6.77
C ARG A 183 1.83 28.55 7.47
N VAL A 184 0.78 28.94 6.78
CA VAL A 184 -0.30 29.78 7.28
C VAL A 184 -1.62 29.05 7.08
N ALA A 185 -2.39 28.97 8.15
CA ALA A 185 -3.73 28.42 8.15
C ALA A 185 -4.76 29.49 8.49
N LEU A 186 -5.97 29.29 7.99
CA LEU A 186 -7.15 30.06 8.39
C LEU A 186 -8.10 29.12 9.14
N ILE A 187 -8.32 29.38 10.43
CA ILE A 187 -9.14 28.54 11.32
C ILE A 187 -10.13 29.47 12.01
N ASN A 188 -11.44 29.23 11.84
CA ASN A 188 -12.49 30.11 12.37
C ASN A 188 -12.28 31.61 12.01
N ASN A 189 -11.82 31.87 10.79
CA ASN A 189 -11.42 33.20 10.29
C ASN A 189 -10.25 33.87 11.03
N GLU A 190 -9.51 33.14 11.87
CA GLU A 190 -8.26 33.60 12.47
C GLU A 190 -7.07 33.00 11.73
N VAL A 191 -6.08 33.85 11.45
CA VAL A 191 -4.85 33.45 10.77
C VAL A 191 -3.87 32.89 11.79
N VAL A 192 -3.45 31.64 11.59
CA VAL A 192 -2.50 30.92 12.45
C VAL A 192 -1.24 30.61 11.65
N VAL A 193 -0.07 30.98 12.19
CA VAL A 193 1.24 30.69 11.60
C VAL A 193 1.79 29.39 12.19
N ASN A 194 2.38 28.55 11.33
CA ASN A 194 2.89 27.21 11.64
C ASN A 194 1.92 26.37 12.48
N PRO A 195 0.68 26.16 11.99
CA PRO A 195 -0.34 25.38 12.69
C PRO A 195 0.09 23.93 12.91
N SER A 196 -0.39 23.32 14.00
CA SER A 196 -0.20 21.88 14.22
C SER A 196 -0.95 21.05 13.19
N ARG A 197 -0.55 19.79 13.00
CA ARG A 197 -1.26 18.85 12.10
C ARG A 197 -2.73 18.67 12.47
N LYS A 198 -3.07 18.73 13.76
CA LYS A 198 -4.46 18.69 14.23
C LYS A 198 -5.25 19.94 13.80
N ASN A 199 -4.66 21.12 13.98
CA ASN A 199 -5.27 22.40 13.59
C ASN A 199 -5.45 22.52 12.08
N MET A 200 -4.55 21.93 11.29
CA MET A 200 -4.65 21.88 9.83
C MET A 200 -5.90 21.15 9.33
N LYS A 201 -6.41 20.15 10.06
CA LYS A 201 -7.64 19.42 9.66
C LYS A 201 -8.88 20.32 9.65
N SER A 202 -8.93 21.31 10.54
CA SER A 202 -10.01 22.30 10.63
C SER A 202 -9.77 23.56 9.80
N SER A 203 -8.63 23.65 9.08
CA SER A 203 -8.32 24.86 8.33
C SER A 203 -8.98 24.88 6.96
N SER A 204 -9.45 26.07 6.56
CA SER A 204 -9.89 26.33 5.19
C SER A 204 -8.73 26.60 4.22
N VAL A 205 -7.52 26.90 4.74
CA VAL A 205 -6.35 27.26 3.94
C VAL A 205 -5.12 26.51 4.43
N ASP A 206 -4.39 25.92 3.49
CA ASP A 206 -3.02 25.48 3.67
C ASP A 206 -2.13 26.31 2.73
N LEU A 207 -1.56 27.39 3.27
CA LEU A 207 -0.72 28.33 2.52
C LEU A 207 0.74 28.20 3.00
N VAL A 208 1.62 27.72 2.12
CA VAL A 208 3.07 27.86 2.32
C VAL A 208 3.52 29.12 1.60
N ILE A 209 4.22 30.00 2.33
CA ILE A 209 4.81 31.22 1.79
C ILE A 209 6.29 31.26 2.16
N ALA A 210 7.13 31.55 1.16
CA ALA A 210 8.54 31.87 1.34
C ALA A 210 8.81 33.31 0.90
N GLY A 211 9.58 34.04 1.70
CA GLY A 211 9.90 35.45 1.46
C GLY A 211 11.34 35.79 1.80
N CYS A 212 11.82 36.89 1.22
CA CYS A 212 13.17 37.42 1.41
C CYS A 212 13.12 38.93 1.73
N ASP A 213 14.29 39.55 1.86
CA ASP A 213 14.44 40.98 2.19
C ASP A 213 13.60 41.38 3.42
N ASN A 214 13.80 40.63 4.50
CA ASN A 214 13.12 40.82 5.79
C ASN A 214 11.58 40.83 5.67
N GLY A 215 11.01 40.00 4.79
CA GLY A 215 9.56 39.87 4.59
C GLY A 215 8.95 40.92 3.66
N LYS A 216 9.75 41.72 2.94
CA LYS A 216 9.23 42.70 1.97
C LYS A 216 8.90 42.11 0.61
N ARG A 217 9.55 41.00 0.24
CA ARG A 217 9.38 40.34 -1.06
C ARG A 217 8.97 38.89 -0.89
N ILE A 218 8.08 38.42 -1.75
CA ILE A 218 7.60 37.04 -1.82
C ILE A 218 8.41 36.30 -2.88
N LEU A 219 8.89 35.10 -2.57
CA LEU A 219 9.63 34.23 -3.48
C LEU A 219 8.78 33.10 -4.04
N MET A 220 7.99 32.46 -3.18
CA MET A 220 7.23 31.27 -3.52
C MET A 220 5.92 31.26 -2.73
N ILE A 221 4.85 30.87 -3.41
CA ILE A 221 3.55 30.55 -2.81
C ILE A 221 3.15 29.15 -3.28
N ASP A 222 2.66 28.34 -2.35
CA ASP A 222 1.95 27.09 -2.63
C ASP A 222 0.72 27.01 -1.72
N MET A 223 -0.47 26.99 -2.31
CA MET A 223 -1.74 27.08 -1.59
C MET A 223 -2.68 25.93 -1.97
N ASP A 224 -3.30 25.34 -0.96
CA ASP A 224 -4.49 24.49 -1.03
C ASP A 224 -5.60 25.14 -0.21
N GLY A 225 -6.73 25.45 -0.83
CA GLY A 225 -7.78 26.29 -0.24
C GLY A 225 -9.19 25.79 -0.51
N CYS A 226 -10.09 26.07 0.44
CA CYS A 226 -11.52 25.85 0.34
C CYS A 226 -12.24 27.12 -0.14
N GLU A 227 -12.09 27.45 -1.43
CA GLU A 227 -12.76 28.61 -2.07
C GLU A 227 -12.49 29.95 -1.35
N ILE A 228 -11.21 30.32 -1.27
CA ILE A 228 -10.74 31.45 -0.45
C ILE A 228 -10.95 32.79 -1.15
N GLU A 229 -11.51 33.74 -0.40
CA GLU A 229 -11.68 35.13 -0.82
C GLU A 229 -10.35 35.91 -0.82
N MET A 230 -10.27 36.94 -1.66
CA MET A 230 -9.04 37.71 -1.87
C MET A 230 -8.58 38.46 -0.61
N GLU A 231 -9.53 38.96 0.19
CA GLU A 231 -9.29 39.71 1.42
C GLU A 231 -8.63 38.82 2.47
N ASN A 232 -9.19 37.62 2.69
CA ASN A 232 -8.65 36.63 3.62
C ASN A 232 -7.27 36.14 3.17
N PHE A 233 -7.08 35.93 1.87
CA PHE A 233 -5.78 35.55 1.32
C PHE A 233 -4.72 36.64 1.52
N SER A 234 -5.08 37.91 1.30
CA SER A 234 -4.17 39.04 1.49
C SER A 234 -3.75 39.20 2.94
N GLU A 235 -4.67 38.98 3.89
CA GLU A 235 -4.36 38.99 5.32
C GLU A 235 -3.42 37.84 5.72
N CYS A 236 -3.62 36.64 5.16
CA CYS A 236 -2.72 35.50 5.36
C CYS A 236 -1.29 35.82 4.88
N ILE A 237 -1.14 36.42 3.71
CA ILE A 237 0.16 36.87 3.19
C ILE A 237 0.81 37.87 4.14
N ARG A 238 0.06 38.88 4.59
CA ARG A 238 0.58 39.95 5.45
C ARG A 238 1.15 39.39 6.76
N ILE A 239 0.39 38.52 7.43
CA ILE A 239 0.82 37.89 8.69
C ILE A 239 1.97 36.91 8.45
N GLY A 240 1.93 36.12 7.38
CA GLY A 240 3.02 35.22 7.01
C GLY A 240 4.35 35.95 6.76
N LEU A 241 4.33 37.07 6.04
CA LEU A 241 5.51 37.90 5.80
C LEU A 241 6.08 38.54 7.07
N GLN A 242 5.21 38.95 7.99
CA GLN A 242 5.63 39.46 9.29
C GLN A 242 6.39 38.38 10.08
N ALA A 243 5.88 37.15 10.11
CA ALA A 243 6.53 36.01 10.73
C ALA A 243 7.88 35.67 10.07
N ILE A 244 7.95 35.71 8.73
CA ILE A 244 9.19 35.49 7.96
C ILE A 244 10.28 36.50 8.33
N SER A 245 9.92 37.75 8.61
CA SER A 245 10.90 38.78 9.00
C SER A 245 11.68 38.39 10.27
N HIS A 246 11.01 37.77 11.25
CA HIS A 246 11.67 37.30 12.48
C HIS A 246 12.63 36.15 12.21
N LEU A 247 12.27 35.22 11.30
CA LEU A 247 13.15 34.11 10.90
C LEU A 247 14.40 34.60 10.17
N ILE A 248 14.24 35.54 9.24
CA ILE A 248 15.35 36.16 8.52
C ILE A 248 16.32 36.86 9.49
N GLN A 249 15.80 37.57 10.49
CA GLN A 249 16.62 38.22 11.52
C GLN A 249 17.40 37.20 12.35
N ALA A 250 16.80 36.08 12.72
CA ALA A 250 17.50 35.02 13.44
C ALA A 250 18.61 34.39 12.59
N ILE A 251 18.33 34.06 11.32
CA ILE A 251 19.34 33.50 10.41
C ILE A 251 20.51 34.48 10.23
N ASN A 252 20.24 35.78 10.07
CA ASN A 252 21.28 36.80 9.98
C ASN A 252 22.16 36.87 11.25
N LYS A 253 21.57 36.74 12.45
CA LYS A 253 22.37 36.67 13.69
C LYS A 253 23.25 35.43 13.75
N VAL A 254 22.80 34.29 13.22
CA VAL A 254 23.62 33.07 13.14
C VAL A 254 24.78 33.32 12.19
N LYS A 255 24.51 33.93 11.03
CA LYS A 255 25.52 34.35 10.05
C LYS A 255 26.57 35.28 10.66
N ASP A 256 26.16 36.30 11.40
CA ASP A 256 27.09 37.24 12.04
C ASP A 256 27.98 36.55 13.08
N SER A 257 27.51 35.45 13.66
CA SER A 257 28.24 34.70 14.69
C SER A 257 29.21 33.66 14.14
N CYS A 258 28.87 33.00 13.02
CA CYS A 258 29.60 31.82 12.53
C CYS A 258 29.52 31.58 11.01
N GLY A 259 29.04 32.55 10.23
CA GLY A 259 28.97 32.46 8.77
C GLY A 259 30.35 32.50 8.12
N ARG A 260 30.54 31.70 7.06
CA ARG A 260 31.75 31.74 6.25
C ARG A 260 31.71 32.93 5.28
N PRO A 261 32.86 33.53 4.95
CA PRO A 261 32.91 34.54 3.89
C PRO A 261 32.47 33.90 2.57
N LYS A 262 31.68 34.63 1.78
CA LYS A 262 31.25 34.15 0.47
C LYS A 262 32.46 34.05 -0.45
N ARG A 263 32.64 32.90 -1.10
CA ARG A 263 33.62 32.72 -2.16
C ARG A 263 33.26 33.67 -3.29
N GLN A 264 34.26 34.24 -3.95
CA GLN A 264 34.01 35.02 -5.16
C GLN A 264 33.45 34.07 -6.21
N ASN A 265 32.39 34.50 -6.89
CA ASN A 265 32.01 33.83 -8.12
C ASN A 265 33.22 33.95 -9.06
N GLY A 266 33.64 32.86 -9.72
CA GLY A 266 34.88 32.82 -10.49
C GLY A 266 35.04 34.07 -11.36
N ASN A 267 36.24 34.68 -11.32
CA ASN A 267 36.56 36.00 -11.87
C ASN A 267 35.66 36.41 -13.04
N GLU A 268 34.94 37.50 -12.84
CA GLU A 268 34.44 38.38 -13.90
C GLU A 268 35.64 38.97 -14.68
N GLU A 269 36.40 38.13 -15.40
CA GLU A 269 36.76 38.60 -16.72
C GLU A 269 35.44 38.66 -17.45
N ILE A 270 34.85 39.86 -17.50
CA ILE A 270 33.87 40.20 -18.52
C ILE A 270 34.46 39.62 -19.79
N ASP A 271 33.86 38.55 -20.31
CA ASP A 271 34.33 37.94 -21.54
C ASP A 271 33.94 38.95 -22.63
N ILE A 272 34.83 39.92 -22.85
CA ILE A 272 34.69 41.03 -23.80
C ILE A 272 34.35 40.44 -25.17
N ASP A 273 34.90 39.26 -25.47
CA ASP A 273 34.60 38.51 -26.69
C ASP A 273 33.17 37.98 -26.70
N LEU A 274 32.62 37.48 -25.59
CA LEU A 274 31.20 37.11 -25.47
C LEU A 274 30.26 38.32 -25.62
N ILE A 275 30.59 39.47 -25.03
CA ILE A 275 29.79 40.70 -25.20
C ILE A 275 29.84 41.17 -26.65
N ALA A 276 31.04 41.25 -27.23
CA ALA A 276 31.23 41.63 -28.63
C ALA A 276 30.50 40.66 -29.58
N LEU A 277 30.58 39.35 -29.31
CA LEU A 277 29.86 38.31 -30.05
C LEU A 277 28.35 38.47 -29.92
N THR A 278 27.84 38.77 -28.71
CA THR A 278 26.41 39.01 -28.48
C THR A 278 25.91 40.21 -29.27
N GLU A 279 26.66 41.31 -29.26
CA GLU A 279 26.29 42.52 -30.01
C GLU A 279 26.39 42.30 -31.53
N GLU A 280 27.42 41.60 -32.00
CA GLU A 280 27.55 41.27 -33.42
C GLU A 280 26.41 40.34 -33.89
N MET A 281 26.05 39.34 -33.10
CA MET A 281 24.89 38.50 -33.37
C MET A 281 23.60 39.33 -33.38
N HIS A 282 23.43 40.26 -32.42
CA HIS A 282 22.29 41.16 -32.36
C HIS A 282 22.17 42.04 -33.62
N VAL A 283 23.27 42.64 -34.08
CA VAL A 283 23.29 43.44 -35.33
C VAL A 283 22.93 42.60 -36.55
N LEU A 284 23.38 41.35 -36.61
CA LEU A 284 23.14 40.48 -37.77
C LEU A 284 21.72 39.91 -37.83
N CYS A 285 21.10 39.60 -36.69
CA CYS A 285 19.85 38.86 -36.64
C CYS A 285 18.71 39.53 -35.88
N GLY A 286 18.95 40.63 -35.17
CA GLY A 286 17.98 41.30 -34.30
C GLY A 286 16.69 41.70 -35.01
N ASP A 287 16.80 42.28 -36.21
CA ASP A 287 15.63 42.66 -37.02
C ASP A 287 14.84 41.43 -37.50
N GLN A 288 15.53 40.37 -37.91
CA GLN A 288 14.90 39.12 -38.34
C GLN A 288 14.20 38.44 -37.16
N LEU A 289 14.85 38.38 -35.99
CA LEU A 289 14.25 37.91 -34.75
C LEU A 289 13.01 38.72 -34.39
N TYR A 290 13.09 40.05 -34.43
CA TYR A 290 11.97 40.91 -34.15
C TYR A 290 10.79 40.63 -35.09
N GLN A 291 11.02 40.47 -36.39
CA GLN A 291 9.99 40.11 -37.37
C GLN A 291 9.37 38.74 -37.09
N ILE A 292 10.18 37.72 -36.79
CA ILE A 292 9.70 36.37 -36.45
C ILE A 292 8.84 36.41 -35.18
N LEU A 293 9.32 37.11 -34.14
CA LEU A 293 8.67 37.17 -32.83
C LEU A 293 7.38 38.00 -32.83
N THR A 294 7.28 39.03 -33.68
CA THR A 294 6.08 39.89 -33.78
C THR A 294 5.07 39.42 -34.82
N ASN A 295 5.43 38.44 -35.65
CA ASN A 295 4.52 37.88 -36.64
C ASN A 295 3.51 36.92 -36.01
N ALA A 296 2.28 37.42 -35.82
CA ALA A 296 1.16 36.66 -35.28
C ALA A 296 0.69 35.48 -36.15
N LYS A 297 1.13 35.36 -37.41
CA LYS A 297 0.78 34.22 -38.27
C LYS A 297 1.53 32.94 -37.89
N HIS A 298 2.62 33.05 -37.14
CA HIS A 298 3.34 31.87 -36.68
C HIS A 298 2.60 31.17 -35.54
N ASP A 299 2.43 29.86 -35.68
CA ASP A 299 2.11 28.97 -34.56
C ASP A 299 3.40 28.61 -33.77
N LYS A 300 3.29 27.77 -32.74
CA LYS A 300 4.46 27.30 -31.98
C LYS A 300 5.56 26.72 -32.88
N LEU A 301 5.21 25.71 -33.69
CA LEU A 301 6.19 24.92 -34.44
C LEU A 301 6.87 25.73 -35.53
N SER A 302 6.09 26.50 -36.31
CA SER A 302 6.66 27.35 -37.36
C SER A 302 7.56 28.45 -36.79
N ARG A 303 7.25 28.97 -35.60
CA ARG A 303 8.12 29.93 -34.92
C ARG A 303 9.40 29.29 -34.41
N ASP A 304 9.30 28.14 -33.74
CA ASP A 304 10.45 27.40 -33.24
C ASP A 304 11.38 26.99 -34.39
N GLN A 305 10.82 26.57 -35.52
CA GLN A 305 11.58 26.28 -36.74
C GLN A 305 12.27 27.53 -37.30
N ALA A 306 11.55 28.65 -37.47
CA ALA A 306 12.13 29.88 -37.99
C ALA A 306 13.27 30.43 -37.09
N VAL A 307 13.12 30.32 -35.77
CA VAL A 307 14.16 30.68 -34.80
C VAL A 307 15.34 29.71 -34.88
N SER A 308 15.10 28.40 -35.02
CA SER A 308 16.16 27.40 -35.18
C SER A 308 16.95 27.62 -36.46
N GLU A 309 16.29 27.80 -37.60
CA GLU A 309 16.94 28.07 -38.89
C GLU A 309 17.78 29.36 -38.86
N LEU A 310 17.34 30.36 -38.11
CA LEU A 310 18.13 31.56 -37.88
C LEU A 310 19.35 31.27 -37.00
N GLY A 311 19.18 30.51 -35.92
CA GLY A 311 20.26 30.06 -35.04
C GLY A 311 21.32 29.25 -35.80
N ASP A 312 20.91 28.27 -36.60
CA ASP A 312 21.82 27.39 -37.35
C ASP A 312 22.67 28.18 -38.37
N ARG A 313 22.08 29.17 -39.05
CA ARG A 313 22.83 30.09 -39.93
C ARG A 313 23.87 30.90 -39.18
N LEU A 314 23.57 31.34 -37.96
CA LEU A 314 24.52 32.07 -37.12
C LEU A 314 25.61 31.14 -36.59
N PHE A 315 25.26 29.92 -36.19
CA PHE A 315 26.21 28.93 -35.69
C PHE A 315 27.22 28.56 -36.76
N GLU A 316 26.80 28.34 -38.01
CA GLU A 316 27.72 28.10 -39.12
C GLU A 316 28.66 29.28 -39.38
N LYS A 317 28.18 30.52 -39.24
CA LYS A 317 29.00 31.73 -39.43
C LYS A 317 30.03 31.92 -38.32
N PHE A 318 29.70 31.55 -37.08
CA PHE A 318 30.55 31.79 -35.91
C PHE A 318 31.25 30.53 -35.36
N LYS A 319 31.12 29.38 -36.03
CA LYS A 319 31.70 28.09 -35.58
C LYS A 319 33.21 28.11 -35.36
N GLU A 320 33.93 28.95 -36.10
CA GLU A 320 35.40 29.09 -35.98
C GLU A 320 35.80 30.03 -34.83
N ARG A 321 34.89 30.87 -34.35
CA ARG A 321 35.18 31.91 -33.35
C ARG A 321 34.87 31.48 -31.92
N SER A 322 33.91 30.58 -31.72
CA SER A 322 33.54 30.11 -30.38
C SER A 322 32.95 28.71 -30.41
N SER A 323 32.95 28.05 -29.25
CA SER A 323 32.39 26.70 -29.12
C SER A 323 30.87 26.70 -29.41
N PRO A 324 30.32 25.60 -29.95
CA PRO A 324 28.87 25.48 -30.20
C PRO A 324 28.01 25.72 -28.96
N HIS A 325 28.50 25.33 -27.78
CA HIS A 325 27.81 25.55 -26.51
C HIS A 325 27.69 27.05 -26.19
N LYS A 326 28.81 27.78 -26.21
CA LYS A 326 28.81 29.24 -25.99
C LYS A 326 27.91 29.96 -26.99
N LEU A 327 27.95 29.58 -28.27
CA LEU A 327 27.09 30.17 -29.31
C LEU A 327 25.59 29.96 -29.03
N ARG A 328 25.20 28.74 -28.65
CA ARG A 328 23.81 28.43 -28.29
C ARG A 328 23.35 29.20 -27.07
N HIS A 329 24.19 29.30 -26.05
CA HIS A 329 23.92 30.08 -24.84
C HIS A 329 23.71 31.57 -25.17
N THR A 330 24.62 32.17 -25.94
CA THR A 330 24.51 33.56 -26.39
C THR A 330 23.25 33.81 -27.21
N PHE A 331 22.95 32.93 -28.18
CA PHE A 331 21.73 33.05 -28.99
C PHE A 331 20.45 32.93 -28.15
N ARG A 332 20.43 32.03 -27.17
CA ARG A 332 19.31 31.86 -26.24
C ARG A 332 19.07 33.11 -25.38
N ASN A 333 20.14 33.73 -24.87
CA ASN A 333 20.04 34.98 -24.11
C ASN A 333 19.57 36.14 -25.00
N LEU A 334 20.08 36.21 -26.23
CA LEU A 334 19.64 37.18 -27.24
C LEU A 334 18.16 37.01 -27.56
N LEU A 335 17.69 35.79 -27.80
CA LEU A 335 16.27 35.48 -28.03
C LEU A 335 15.39 35.95 -26.87
N LYS A 336 15.81 35.67 -25.62
CA LYS A 336 15.11 36.13 -24.42
C LYS A 336 15.03 37.65 -24.37
N ARG A 337 16.14 38.35 -24.63
CA ARG A 337 16.20 39.81 -24.67
C ARG A 337 15.30 40.38 -25.77
N SER A 338 15.43 39.89 -27.00
CA SER A 338 14.61 40.33 -28.15
C SER A 338 13.13 40.12 -27.93
N LEU A 339 12.71 39.02 -27.26
CA LEU A 339 11.31 38.79 -26.92
C LEU A 339 10.78 39.82 -25.91
N ARG A 340 11.56 40.14 -24.86
CA ARG A 340 11.20 41.18 -23.88
C ARG A 340 11.10 42.55 -24.56
N GLU A 341 12.10 42.91 -25.35
CA GLU A 341 12.10 44.18 -26.09
C GLU A 341 10.92 44.28 -27.07
N ALA A 342 10.62 43.22 -27.80
CA ALA A 342 9.49 43.19 -28.72
C ALA A 342 8.16 43.39 -28.01
N LEU A 343 7.98 42.78 -26.84
CA LEU A 343 6.77 42.92 -26.03
C LEU A 343 6.58 44.37 -25.53
N PHE A 344 7.65 45.03 -25.07
CA PHE A 344 7.58 46.43 -24.62
C PHE A 344 7.47 47.44 -25.78
N LYS A 345 8.09 47.18 -26.94
CA LYS A 345 8.06 48.08 -28.11
C LYS A 345 6.72 48.01 -28.85
N SER A 346 6.17 46.82 -29.04
CA SER A 346 4.96 46.61 -29.84
C SER A 346 3.66 46.69 -29.04
N GLU A 347 3.74 46.62 -27.70
CA GLU A 347 2.62 46.43 -26.77
C GLU A 347 1.68 45.28 -27.14
N LYS A 348 2.19 44.31 -27.89
CA LYS A 348 1.49 43.11 -28.33
C LYS A 348 2.33 41.88 -28.03
N ARG A 349 1.64 40.76 -27.83
CA ARG A 349 2.29 39.46 -27.59
C ARG A 349 2.68 38.81 -28.90
N CYS A 350 3.52 37.77 -28.84
CA CYS A 350 4.06 37.11 -30.04
C CYS A 350 3.00 36.41 -30.92
N ASP A 351 1.82 36.15 -30.36
CA ASP A 351 0.64 35.62 -31.05
C ASP A 351 -0.40 36.70 -31.38
N GLY A 352 -0.08 37.98 -31.16
CA GLY A 352 -0.93 39.13 -31.46
C GLY A 352 -1.95 39.50 -30.38
N ARG A 353 -2.05 38.74 -29.28
CA ARG A 353 -2.97 39.00 -28.17
C ARG A 353 -2.61 40.23 -27.36
N LYS A 354 -3.63 40.78 -26.66
CA LYS A 354 -3.43 41.73 -25.56
C LYS A 354 -2.91 41.02 -24.30
N PHE A 355 -2.43 41.80 -23.33
CA PHE A 355 -1.89 41.28 -22.08
C PHE A 355 -2.93 40.59 -21.19
N ASP A 356 -4.20 40.97 -21.29
CA ASP A 356 -5.32 40.44 -20.50
C ASP A 356 -6.13 39.35 -21.23
N GLU A 357 -5.76 39.00 -22.46
CA GLU A 357 -6.55 38.14 -23.35
C GLU A 357 -6.18 36.65 -23.27
N LEU A 358 -7.20 35.80 -23.20
CA LEU A 358 -7.08 34.33 -23.24
C LEU A 358 -6.81 33.82 -24.66
N ARG A 359 -6.12 32.68 -24.78
CA ARG A 359 -6.09 31.93 -26.06
C ARG A 359 -7.46 31.35 -26.39
N PRO A 360 -7.73 31.04 -27.67
CA PRO A 360 -8.95 30.34 -28.06
C PRO A 360 -9.14 29.02 -27.29
N VAL A 361 -10.34 28.80 -26.76
CA VAL A 361 -10.69 27.61 -25.97
C VAL A 361 -11.67 26.74 -26.75
N ASN A 362 -11.39 25.44 -26.83
CA ASN A 362 -12.25 24.42 -27.40
C ASN A 362 -12.45 23.31 -26.37
N ILE A 363 -13.71 22.92 -26.16
CA ILE A 363 -14.10 21.96 -25.14
C ILE A 363 -14.97 20.89 -25.79
N ARG A 364 -14.61 19.63 -25.56
CA ARG A 364 -15.44 18.46 -25.90
C ARG A 364 -15.62 17.60 -24.66
N MET A 365 -16.85 17.28 -24.31
CA MET A 365 -17.17 16.35 -23.24
C MET A 365 -17.70 15.04 -23.82
N ASP A 366 -17.76 13.99 -23.00
CA ASP A 366 -18.24 12.66 -23.40
C ASP A 366 -17.55 12.13 -24.66
N VAL A 367 -16.22 12.34 -24.73
CA VAL A 367 -15.38 11.95 -25.87
C VAL A 367 -15.48 10.44 -26.12
N HIS A 368 -15.51 9.66 -25.04
CA HIS A 368 -15.66 8.21 -25.10
C HIS A 368 -16.80 7.74 -24.19
N LYS A 369 -17.84 7.20 -24.82
CA LYS A 369 -19.07 6.74 -24.14
C LYS A 369 -18.86 5.63 -23.12
N ASN A 370 -17.83 4.80 -23.31
CA ASN A 370 -17.56 3.68 -22.42
C ASN A 370 -16.88 4.11 -21.10
N LEU A 371 -16.21 5.28 -21.09
CA LEU A 371 -15.55 5.79 -19.90
C LEU A 371 -16.58 6.40 -18.95
N HIS A 372 -16.36 6.27 -17.63
CA HIS A 372 -17.27 6.82 -16.63
C HIS A 372 -17.44 8.33 -16.80
N GLY A 373 -16.33 9.05 -17.03
CA GLY A 373 -16.35 10.43 -17.49
C GLY A 373 -15.13 10.74 -18.35
N SER A 374 -15.31 11.61 -19.34
CA SER A 374 -14.22 12.04 -20.21
C SER A 374 -14.41 13.47 -20.73
N ALA A 375 -13.31 14.21 -20.82
CA ALA A 375 -13.30 15.54 -21.42
C ALA A 375 -11.98 15.81 -22.12
N LEU A 376 -12.06 16.49 -23.26
CA LEU A 376 -10.93 17.06 -23.99
C LEU A 376 -11.03 18.58 -23.88
N PHE A 377 -10.05 19.19 -23.22
CA PHE A 377 -9.94 20.62 -23.08
C PHE A 377 -8.73 21.12 -23.87
N GLN A 378 -8.95 22.09 -24.74
CA GLN A 378 -7.90 22.73 -25.51
C GLN A 378 -7.95 24.24 -25.30
N ARG A 379 -6.79 24.83 -25.00
CA ARG A 379 -6.58 26.28 -24.90
C ARG A 379 -5.35 26.65 -25.71
N GLY A 380 -5.57 27.25 -26.88
CA GLY A 380 -4.54 27.42 -27.91
C GLY A 380 -3.92 26.08 -28.29
N GLN A 381 -2.58 25.99 -28.19
CA GLN A 381 -1.80 24.76 -28.46
C GLN A 381 -1.44 24.00 -27.18
N THR A 382 -2.30 24.09 -26.17
CA THR A 382 -2.26 23.23 -24.97
C THR A 382 -3.54 22.42 -24.94
N GLN A 383 -3.41 21.11 -25.02
CA GLN A 383 -4.54 20.17 -25.07
C GLN A 383 -4.35 19.09 -24.01
N VAL A 384 -5.39 18.88 -23.21
CA VAL A 384 -5.41 17.85 -22.16
C VAL A 384 -6.67 17.02 -22.32
N PHE A 385 -6.46 15.71 -22.37
CA PHE A 385 -7.51 14.72 -22.26
C PHE A 385 -7.60 14.24 -20.82
N SER A 386 -8.80 14.19 -20.26
CA SER A 386 -9.01 13.75 -18.88
C SER A 386 -10.07 12.68 -18.80
N THR A 387 -9.80 11.67 -17.96
CA THR A 387 -10.66 10.52 -17.75
C THR A 387 -10.91 10.29 -16.27
N VAL A 388 -12.17 10.05 -15.93
CA VAL A 388 -12.60 9.72 -14.58
C VAL A 388 -12.86 8.22 -14.51
N THR A 389 -12.38 7.59 -13.45
CA THR A 389 -12.64 6.19 -13.12
C THR A 389 -13.11 6.10 -11.67
N PHE A 390 -14.08 5.24 -11.43
CA PHE A 390 -14.66 4.98 -10.11
C PHE A 390 -14.31 3.55 -9.71
N ASP A 391 -14.03 3.34 -8.43
CA ASP A 391 -13.82 2.03 -7.84
C ASP A 391 -14.36 2.02 -6.40
N ALA A 392 -14.36 0.85 -5.77
CA ALA A 392 -14.78 0.70 -4.38
C ALA A 392 -13.88 1.51 -3.43
N PRO A 393 -14.38 1.98 -2.28
CA PRO A 393 -13.58 2.66 -1.25
C PRO A 393 -12.37 1.86 -0.73
N SER A 394 -12.35 0.54 -0.92
CA SER A 394 -11.21 -0.33 -0.62
C SER A 394 -10.03 -0.17 -1.58
N ALA A 395 -10.27 0.31 -2.80
CA ALA A 395 -9.26 0.61 -3.81
C ALA A 395 -8.62 2.01 -3.63
N ALA A 396 -9.11 2.78 -2.65
CA ALA A 396 -8.50 4.04 -2.26
C ALA A 396 -7.02 3.86 -1.94
N PHE A 397 -6.22 4.86 -2.27
CA PHE A 397 -4.81 4.84 -1.92
C PHE A 397 -4.66 4.78 -0.40
N GLN A 398 -3.98 3.74 0.09
CA GLN A 398 -3.69 3.53 1.50
C GLN A 398 -2.18 3.74 1.72
N PRO A 399 -1.79 4.80 2.45
CA PRO A 399 -0.40 4.98 2.81
C PRO A 399 0.04 3.90 3.80
N ASP A 400 1.30 3.49 3.71
CA ASP A 400 1.90 2.60 4.70
C ASP A 400 1.92 3.26 6.08
N ALA A 401 1.91 2.44 7.13
CA ALA A 401 1.85 2.91 8.52
C ALA A 401 2.98 3.91 8.84
N LEU A 402 4.15 3.74 8.22
CA LEU A 402 5.28 4.64 8.41
C LEU A 402 5.05 6.02 7.76
N SER A 403 4.59 6.08 6.51
CA SER A 403 4.28 7.37 5.87
C SER A 403 3.16 8.13 6.58
N GLN A 404 2.23 7.43 7.21
CA GLN A 404 1.20 8.06 8.04
C GLN A 404 1.81 8.74 9.27
N LEU A 405 2.72 8.07 9.99
CA LEU A 405 3.41 8.63 11.17
C LEU A 405 4.29 9.82 10.78
N LEU A 406 5.04 9.70 9.69
CA LEU A 406 5.84 10.78 9.15
C LEU A 406 4.99 11.97 8.66
N GLY A 407 3.67 11.80 8.55
CA GLY A 407 2.73 12.80 8.05
C GLY A 407 2.84 13.05 6.55
N ALA A 408 3.48 12.12 5.83
CA ALA A 408 3.83 12.25 4.43
C ALA A 408 2.63 11.99 3.51
N GLN A 409 1.75 11.05 3.88
CA GLN A 409 0.65 10.59 3.04
C GLN A 409 -0.56 10.20 3.91
N GLN A 410 -1.77 10.57 3.50
CA GLN A 410 -3.04 10.12 4.09
C GLN A 410 -3.80 9.24 3.12
N LYS A 411 -4.80 8.49 3.61
CA LYS A 411 -5.72 7.76 2.75
C LYS A 411 -6.35 8.74 1.76
N LYS A 412 -6.24 8.47 0.46
CA LYS A 412 -6.81 9.32 -0.58
C LYS A 412 -7.96 8.61 -1.29
N MET A 413 -9.17 9.17 -1.14
CA MET A 413 -10.34 8.77 -1.92
C MET A 413 -10.32 9.39 -3.32
N PHE A 414 -9.66 10.53 -3.49
CA PHE A 414 -9.48 11.20 -4.76
C PHE A 414 -8.00 11.20 -5.15
N MET A 415 -7.69 10.66 -6.32
CA MET A 415 -6.33 10.57 -6.85
C MET A 415 -6.29 11.25 -8.21
N LEU A 416 -5.33 12.16 -8.40
CA LEU A 416 -5.08 12.78 -9.70
C LEU A 416 -3.71 12.36 -10.23
N HIS A 417 -3.70 11.70 -11.39
CA HIS A 417 -2.48 11.34 -12.09
C HIS A 417 -2.33 12.20 -13.32
N TYR A 418 -1.18 12.87 -13.42
CA TYR A 418 -0.83 13.74 -14.52
C TYR A 418 0.30 13.10 -15.35
N GLN A 419 0.10 13.01 -16.66
CA GLN A 419 1.09 12.46 -17.58
C GLN A 419 1.48 13.49 -18.62
N PHE A 420 2.78 13.65 -18.84
CA PHE A 420 3.36 14.55 -19.83
C PHE A 420 4.23 13.76 -20.81
N PRO A 421 3.61 13.07 -21.78
CA PRO A 421 4.35 12.30 -22.77
C PRO A 421 5.20 13.20 -23.66
N SER A 422 6.31 12.66 -24.16
CA SER A 422 7.32 13.43 -24.91
C SER A 422 6.79 13.99 -26.23
N PHE A 423 5.81 13.32 -26.84
CA PHE A 423 5.16 13.78 -28.07
C PHE A 423 4.41 15.11 -27.88
N ALA A 424 3.98 15.46 -26.66
CA ALA A 424 3.26 16.70 -26.38
C ALA A 424 4.10 17.97 -26.65
N THR A 425 5.42 17.83 -26.71
CA THR A 425 6.38 18.88 -27.05
C THR A 425 7.29 18.50 -28.20
N THR A 426 6.88 17.54 -29.05
CA THR A 426 7.69 17.04 -30.18
C THR A 426 9.11 16.64 -29.77
N ALA A 427 9.27 16.04 -28.59
CA ALA A 427 10.55 15.61 -28.04
C ALA A 427 10.62 14.07 -27.94
N ILE A 428 11.84 13.55 -27.87
CA ILE A 428 12.12 12.13 -27.61
C ILE A 428 12.65 12.02 -26.17
N SER A 429 12.00 11.24 -25.32
CA SER A 429 12.49 10.96 -23.96
C SER A 429 12.14 9.53 -23.52
N SER A 430 12.89 9.01 -22.55
CA SER A 430 12.56 7.72 -21.92
C SER A 430 11.25 7.85 -21.13
N SER A 431 10.31 6.94 -21.36
CA SER A 431 9.00 6.88 -20.69
C SER A 431 9.02 6.10 -19.37
N ALA A 432 10.20 5.68 -18.89
CA ALA A 432 10.30 4.68 -17.82
C ALA A 432 9.93 5.20 -16.42
N ARG A 433 10.00 6.50 -16.14
CA ARG A 433 9.76 7.07 -14.80
C ARG A 433 9.03 8.39 -14.86
N THR A 434 8.05 8.57 -13.96
CA THR A 434 7.38 9.86 -13.75
C THR A 434 8.39 10.90 -13.27
N SER A 435 8.43 12.02 -13.97
CA SER A 435 9.32 13.13 -13.65
C SER A 435 8.85 13.86 -12.40
N ARG A 436 9.80 14.50 -11.68
CA ARG A 436 9.47 15.38 -10.54
C ARG A 436 8.44 16.46 -10.95
N ARG A 437 8.50 16.94 -12.20
CA ARG A 437 7.61 17.99 -12.72
C ARG A 437 6.18 17.50 -12.91
N GLU A 438 6.00 16.32 -13.47
CA GLU A 438 4.68 15.71 -13.63
C GLU A 438 3.98 15.50 -12.28
N LEU A 439 4.71 14.97 -11.29
CA LEU A 439 4.17 14.81 -9.94
C LEU A 439 3.76 16.15 -9.33
N GLY A 440 4.60 17.19 -9.49
CA GLY A 440 4.29 18.54 -9.01
C GLY A 440 3.07 19.18 -9.66
N HIS A 441 2.91 19.00 -10.98
CA HIS A 441 1.74 19.49 -11.72
C HIS A 441 0.46 18.71 -11.33
N GLY A 442 0.57 17.39 -11.19
CA GLY A 442 -0.52 16.54 -10.72
C GLY A 442 -0.99 16.93 -9.32
N ALA A 443 -0.07 17.10 -8.38
CA ALA A 443 -0.39 17.55 -7.02
C ALA A 443 -1.06 18.94 -7.00
N LEU A 444 -0.64 19.88 -7.86
CA LEU A 444 -1.30 21.19 -7.98
C LEU A 444 -2.73 21.07 -8.50
N ALA A 445 -2.94 20.26 -9.55
CA ALA A 445 -4.28 20.03 -10.07
C ALA A 445 -5.18 19.27 -9.08
N GLU A 446 -4.60 18.35 -8.29
CA GLU A 446 -5.30 17.61 -7.23
C GLU A 446 -5.80 18.59 -6.15
N LYS A 447 -4.93 19.48 -5.68
CA LYS A 447 -5.28 20.56 -4.72
C LYS A 447 -6.45 21.41 -5.24
N ALA A 448 -6.43 21.76 -6.52
CA ALA A 448 -7.46 22.61 -7.12
C ALA A 448 -8.87 21.99 -7.13
N LEU A 449 -8.98 20.65 -7.17
CA LEU A 449 -10.26 19.94 -7.34
C LEU A 449 -10.71 19.18 -6.09
N LYS A 450 -9.80 18.69 -5.25
CA LYS A 450 -10.13 17.75 -4.16
C LYS A 450 -11.15 18.30 -3.15
N ARG A 451 -11.13 19.61 -2.86
CA ARG A 451 -12.04 20.26 -1.90
C ARG A 451 -13.46 20.49 -2.45
N LEU A 452 -13.63 20.35 -3.76
CA LEU A 452 -14.89 20.54 -4.47
C LEU A 452 -15.69 19.23 -4.57
N ILE A 453 -15.04 18.09 -4.37
CA ILE A 453 -15.70 16.79 -4.31
C ILE A 453 -16.50 16.71 -2.99
N PRO A 454 -17.73 16.19 -3.00
CA PRO A 454 -18.50 15.95 -1.79
C PRO A 454 -17.78 15.04 -0.80
N ASP A 455 -17.87 15.34 0.50
CA ASP A 455 -17.23 14.53 1.54
C ASP A 455 -17.87 13.12 1.65
N ASP A 456 -19.18 13.01 1.42
CA ASP A 456 -19.95 11.76 1.47
C ASP A 456 -19.99 11.00 0.13
N PHE A 457 -18.96 11.14 -0.71
CA PHE A 457 -18.93 10.47 -2.02
C PHE A 457 -18.65 8.96 -1.88
N PRO A 458 -19.54 8.07 -2.39
CA PRO A 458 -19.50 6.63 -2.08
C PRO A 458 -18.41 5.84 -2.82
N TYR A 459 -17.70 6.46 -3.76
CA TYR A 459 -16.70 5.79 -4.59
C TYR A 459 -15.29 6.36 -4.36
N CYS A 460 -14.29 5.51 -4.57
CA CYS A 460 -12.94 5.96 -4.83
C CYS A 460 -12.88 6.53 -6.26
N LEU A 461 -12.21 7.67 -6.43
CA LEU A 461 -12.14 8.39 -7.70
C LEU A 461 -10.69 8.55 -8.15
N ARG A 462 -10.41 8.09 -9.37
CA ARG A 462 -9.16 8.36 -10.07
C ARG A 462 -9.43 9.27 -11.26
N LEU A 463 -8.73 10.39 -11.31
CA LEU A 463 -8.71 11.32 -12.43
C LEU A 463 -7.35 11.21 -13.12
N ALA A 464 -7.32 10.72 -14.36
CA ALA A 464 -6.11 10.72 -15.18
C ALA A 464 -6.15 11.88 -16.17
N CYS A 465 -5.08 12.68 -16.21
CA CYS A 465 -4.93 13.84 -17.08
C CYS A 465 -3.72 13.63 -18.00
N ASP A 466 -4.01 13.38 -19.27
CA ASP A 466 -3.01 13.12 -20.31
C ASP A 466 -2.82 14.39 -21.14
N VAL A 467 -1.61 14.95 -21.10
CA VAL A 467 -1.26 16.13 -21.91
C VAL A 467 -0.95 15.69 -23.32
N LEU A 468 -1.80 16.08 -24.28
CA LEU A 468 -1.65 15.73 -25.69
C LEU A 468 -0.84 16.78 -26.46
N GLU A 469 -1.00 18.05 -26.11
CA GLU A 469 -0.23 19.18 -26.65
C GLU A 469 0.16 20.12 -25.51
N SER A 470 1.34 20.72 -25.57
CA SER A 470 1.77 21.72 -24.60
C SER A 470 2.47 22.91 -25.23
N ASN A 471 1.85 24.07 -25.07
CA ASN A 471 2.43 25.39 -25.37
C ASN A 471 2.10 26.42 -24.28
N GLY A 472 1.87 25.97 -23.04
CA GLY A 472 1.60 26.86 -21.91
C GLY A 472 0.68 26.21 -20.88
N SER A 473 1.13 26.22 -19.62
CA SER A 473 0.42 25.72 -18.43
C SER A 473 -0.57 24.56 -18.65
N SER A 474 -0.03 23.41 -19.04
CA SER A 474 -0.80 22.17 -19.13
C SER A 474 -1.38 21.73 -17.79
N SER A 475 -0.76 22.09 -16.66
CA SER A 475 -1.31 21.85 -15.32
C SER A 475 -2.66 22.56 -15.10
N MET A 476 -2.81 23.80 -15.57
CA MET A 476 -4.06 24.54 -15.44
C MET A 476 -5.12 24.06 -16.44
N ALA A 477 -4.69 23.59 -17.62
CA ALA A 477 -5.58 22.89 -18.54
C ALA A 477 -6.09 21.56 -17.93
N SER A 478 -5.27 20.84 -17.15
CA SER A 478 -5.70 19.64 -16.42
C SER A 478 -6.75 19.93 -15.35
N VAL A 479 -6.71 21.09 -14.68
CA VAL A 479 -7.79 21.50 -13.76
C VAL A 479 -9.10 21.66 -14.51
N CYS A 480 -9.09 22.37 -15.64
CA CYS A 480 -10.29 22.57 -16.45
C CYS A 480 -10.82 21.25 -17.04
N ALA A 481 -9.95 20.46 -17.66
CA ALA A 481 -10.29 19.16 -18.23
C ALA A 481 -10.81 18.19 -17.16
N GLY A 482 -10.16 18.16 -16.00
CA GLY A 482 -10.54 17.34 -14.86
C GLY A 482 -11.91 17.72 -14.32
N CYS A 483 -12.17 19.01 -14.12
CA CYS A 483 -13.48 19.50 -13.70
C CYS A 483 -14.59 19.08 -14.68
N LEU A 484 -14.35 19.23 -15.98
CA LEU A 484 -15.33 18.83 -17.02
C LEU A 484 -15.55 17.32 -17.05
N ALA A 485 -14.49 16.52 -16.89
CA ALA A 485 -14.59 15.07 -16.83
C ALA A 485 -15.36 14.58 -15.59
N LEU A 486 -15.20 15.26 -14.44
CA LEU A 486 -15.97 15.00 -13.21
C LEU A 486 -17.46 15.28 -13.40
N LEU A 487 -17.78 16.41 -14.04
CA LEU A 487 -19.17 16.77 -14.37
C LEU A 487 -19.80 15.77 -15.36
N ASP A 488 -19.06 15.38 -16.39
CA ASP A 488 -19.48 14.33 -17.34
C ASP A 488 -19.66 12.97 -16.66
N ALA A 489 -18.88 12.67 -15.61
CA ALA A 489 -19.03 11.46 -14.82
C ALA A 489 -20.25 11.47 -13.88
N GLY A 490 -20.94 12.60 -13.71
CA GLY A 490 -22.07 12.74 -12.78
C GLY A 490 -21.65 13.04 -11.33
N VAL A 491 -20.41 13.47 -11.10
CA VAL A 491 -19.97 13.89 -9.76
C VAL A 491 -20.56 15.25 -9.44
N GLN A 492 -21.36 15.31 -8.38
CA GLN A 492 -22.00 16.53 -7.88
C GLN A 492 -20.99 17.43 -7.15
N ILE A 493 -20.06 18.04 -7.88
CA ILE A 493 -19.08 18.97 -7.31
C ILE A 493 -19.74 20.25 -6.78
N LYS A 494 -19.20 20.85 -5.71
CA LYS A 494 -19.74 22.06 -5.07
C LYS A 494 -19.89 23.23 -6.05
N ALA A 495 -18.87 23.45 -6.87
CA ALA A 495 -18.88 24.43 -7.95
C ALA A 495 -17.83 24.05 -9.02
N PRO A 496 -18.05 24.36 -10.31
CA PRO A 496 -17.03 24.19 -11.34
C PRO A 496 -15.80 25.07 -11.07
N ALA A 497 -14.61 24.49 -11.25
CA ALA A 497 -13.34 25.20 -11.12
C ALA A 497 -12.59 25.28 -12.45
N ALA A 498 -11.89 26.40 -12.63
CA ALA A 498 -10.99 26.64 -13.75
C ALA A 498 -9.59 26.99 -13.26
N GLY A 499 -8.59 26.82 -14.14
CA GLY A 499 -7.21 27.18 -13.88
C GLY A 499 -6.65 28.13 -14.93
N ILE A 500 -5.83 29.10 -14.50
CA ILE A 500 -5.13 30.05 -15.36
C ILE A 500 -3.67 30.21 -14.93
N ALA A 501 -2.80 30.50 -15.89
CA ALA A 501 -1.41 30.84 -15.62
C ALA A 501 -1.14 32.28 -16.00
N MET A 502 -0.56 33.02 -15.05
CA MET A 502 -0.20 34.41 -15.18
C MET A 502 1.31 34.52 -15.30
N GLY A 503 1.77 35.48 -16.09
CA GLY A 503 3.18 35.82 -16.21
C GLY A 503 3.46 37.26 -15.80
N LEU A 504 4.73 37.53 -15.56
CA LEU A 504 5.25 38.88 -15.36
C LEU A 504 6.52 39.05 -16.18
N ILE A 505 6.66 40.20 -16.83
CA ILE A 505 7.94 40.65 -17.36
C ILE A 505 8.25 41.99 -16.73
N ILE A 506 9.39 42.06 -16.04
CA ILE A 506 9.91 43.28 -15.42
C ILE A 506 10.91 43.92 -16.39
N ASN A 507 10.93 45.23 -16.51
CA ASN A 507 11.98 45.95 -17.21
C ASN A 507 12.91 46.56 -16.15
N GLU A 508 14.04 45.90 -15.90
CA GLU A 508 15.03 46.33 -14.89
C GLU A 508 15.59 47.75 -15.19
N GLU A 509 15.61 48.18 -16.46
CA GLU A 509 16.16 49.50 -16.85
C GLU A 509 15.17 50.66 -16.62
N ARG A 510 13.86 50.39 -16.63
CA ARG A 510 12.82 51.43 -16.63
C ARG A 510 11.90 51.40 -15.40
N ASP A 511 12.14 50.48 -14.47
CA ASP A 511 11.26 50.20 -13.32
C ASP A 511 9.79 50.03 -13.74
N ASP A 512 9.57 49.36 -14.88
CA ASP A 512 8.25 49.12 -15.48
C ASP A 512 7.98 47.61 -15.56
N TYR A 513 6.72 47.18 -15.58
CA TYR A 513 6.36 45.77 -15.66
C TYR A 513 5.06 45.52 -16.45
N ARG A 514 4.91 44.31 -16.99
CA ARG A 514 3.68 43.85 -17.66
C ARG A 514 3.23 42.51 -17.10
N ILE A 515 1.96 42.43 -16.69
CA ILE A 515 1.31 41.20 -16.22
C ILE A 515 0.58 40.56 -17.40
N LEU A 516 0.87 39.29 -17.66
CA LEU A 516 0.35 38.54 -18.81
C LEU A 516 -0.66 37.49 -18.34
N THR A 517 -1.84 37.46 -18.95
CA THR A 517 -2.88 36.46 -18.75
C THR A 517 -2.70 35.29 -19.72
N ASP A 518 -2.81 34.05 -19.22
CA ASP A 518 -2.71 32.82 -20.03
C ASP A 518 -1.41 32.76 -20.86
N ILE A 519 -0.28 32.65 -20.16
CA ILE A 519 1.04 32.62 -20.78
C ILE A 519 1.28 31.40 -21.66
N ASN A 520 2.03 31.62 -22.74
CA ASN A 520 2.55 30.58 -23.61
C ASN A 520 3.97 30.13 -23.18
N GLY A 521 4.53 29.11 -23.85
CA GLY A 521 5.84 28.56 -23.50
C GLY A 521 7.00 29.57 -23.66
N LEU A 522 6.96 30.43 -24.67
CA LEU A 522 7.98 31.45 -24.91
C LEU A 522 7.91 32.58 -23.88
N GLU A 523 6.70 32.95 -23.46
CA GLU A 523 6.45 33.95 -22.42
C GLU A 523 6.87 33.46 -21.03
N ASP A 524 6.68 32.18 -20.71
CA ASP A 524 7.30 31.59 -19.52
C ASP A 524 8.82 31.65 -19.65
N PHE A 525 9.39 31.18 -20.77
CA PHE A 525 10.84 31.20 -20.99
C PHE A 525 11.47 32.59 -20.75
N ALA A 526 10.87 33.67 -21.27
CA ALA A 526 11.37 35.02 -21.09
C ALA A 526 10.90 35.74 -19.81
N GLY A 527 9.79 35.27 -19.23
CA GLY A 527 9.14 35.84 -18.07
C GLY A 527 9.91 35.66 -16.77
N ASP A 528 9.61 36.53 -15.82
CA ASP A 528 10.21 36.60 -14.49
C ASP A 528 9.33 35.93 -13.42
N MET A 529 8.06 35.67 -13.74
CA MET A 529 7.06 35.02 -12.88
C MET A 529 6.23 34.02 -13.68
N ASP A 530 5.96 32.86 -13.08
CA ASP A 530 4.96 31.88 -13.48
C ASP A 530 4.02 31.65 -12.30
N PHE A 531 2.85 32.31 -12.35
CA PHE A 531 1.86 32.26 -11.28
C PHE A 531 0.60 31.50 -11.73
N LYS A 532 0.44 30.28 -11.24
CA LYS A 532 -0.68 29.40 -11.55
C LYS A 532 -1.76 29.57 -10.49
N ILE A 533 -2.99 29.83 -10.92
CA ILE A 533 -4.11 30.13 -10.03
C ILE A 533 -5.31 29.32 -10.51
N ALA A 534 -5.94 28.60 -9.59
CA ALA A 534 -7.19 27.88 -9.80
C ALA A 534 -8.27 28.33 -8.82
N GLY A 535 -9.52 28.31 -9.26
CA GLY A 535 -10.64 28.72 -8.43
C GLY A 535 -12.00 28.52 -9.08
N THR A 536 -13.03 28.76 -8.28
CA THR A 536 -14.44 28.73 -8.65
C THR A 536 -14.99 30.15 -8.77
N VAL A 537 -16.30 30.29 -8.98
CA VAL A 537 -16.97 31.59 -8.86
C VAL A 537 -16.94 32.16 -7.44
N HIS A 538 -16.77 31.34 -6.41
CA HIS A 538 -16.81 31.75 -5.00
C HIS A 538 -15.44 32.16 -4.45
N GLY A 539 -14.36 31.54 -4.92
CA GLY A 539 -13.02 31.88 -4.45
C GLY A 539 -11.93 31.01 -5.07
N TYR A 540 -10.72 31.12 -4.53
CA TYR A 540 -9.55 30.39 -5.01
C TYR A 540 -9.39 29.04 -4.32
N THR A 541 -9.06 27.99 -5.08
CA THR A 541 -8.88 26.64 -4.56
C THR A 541 -7.43 26.18 -4.52
N ALA A 542 -6.60 26.65 -5.46
CA ALA A 542 -5.17 26.38 -5.43
C ALA A 542 -4.37 27.52 -6.08
N MET A 543 -3.16 27.72 -5.58
CA MET A 543 -2.22 28.70 -6.13
C MET A 543 -0.79 28.17 -6.08
N GLN A 544 0.00 28.49 -7.10
CA GLN A 544 1.41 28.17 -7.15
C GLN A 544 2.16 29.32 -7.83
N LEU A 545 2.97 30.05 -7.06
CA LEU A 545 3.83 31.13 -7.55
C LEU A 545 5.27 30.65 -7.64
N ASP A 546 5.84 30.75 -8.83
CA ASP A 546 7.26 30.54 -9.12
C ASP A 546 7.87 31.82 -9.69
N LEU A 547 9.06 32.17 -9.21
CA LEU A 547 9.80 33.35 -9.68
C LEU A 547 11.16 32.95 -10.23
N LYS A 548 11.66 33.74 -11.18
CA LYS A 548 13.04 33.66 -11.70
C LYS A 548 13.88 34.87 -11.29
N VAL A 549 13.25 35.82 -10.60
CA VAL A 549 13.84 37.01 -10.01
C VAL A 549 13.86 36.87 -8.49
N PRO A 550 14.71 37.62 -7.77
CA PRO A 550 14.86 37.52 -6.31
C PRO A 550 13.67 38.12 -5.53
N GLY A 551 12.45 37.70 -5.87
CA GLY A 551 11.20 38.04 -5.18
C GLY A 551 10.47 39.25 -5.77
N ILE A 552 9.16 39.32 -5.53
CA ILE A 552 8.27 40.41 -5.94
C ILE A 552 7.53 41.01 -4.75
N THR A 553 7.00 42.22 -4.91
CA THR A 553 6.25 42.90 -3.85
C THR A 553 4.85 42.30 -3.66
N PRO A 554 4.28 42.33 -2.44
CA PRO A 554 2.91 41.88 -2.20
C PRO A 554 1.86 42.61 -3.06
N LYS A 555 2.11 43.90 -3.34
CA LYS A 555 1.25 44.71 -4.23
C LYS A 555 1.12 44.08 -5.62
N LEU A 556 2.23 43.61 -6.19
CA LEU A 556 2.25 43.01 -7.52
C LEU A 556 1.53 41.66 -7.55
N VAL A 557 1.61 40.89 -6.46
CA VAL A 557 0.81 39.67 -6.28
C VAL A 557 -0.67 39.99 -6.27
N THR A 558 -1.11 41.01 -5.52
CA THR A 558 -2.52 41.43 -5.49
C THR A 558 -3.02 41.91 -6.86
N GLU A 559 -2.23 42.69 -7.60
CA GLU A 559 -2.57 43.09 -8.97
C GLU A 559 -2.72 41.88 -9.91
N SER A 560 -1.79 40.93 -9.82
CA SER A 560 -1.82 39.69 -10.59
C SER A 560 -3.06 38.84 -10.27
N LEU A 561 -3.47 38.78 -9.00
CA LEU A 561 -4.68 38.06 -8.57
C LEU A 561 -5.97 38.69 -9.09
N LYS A 562 -6.05 40.02 -9.13
CA LYS A 562 -7.19 40.75 -9.71
C LYS A 562 -7.33 40.44 -11.20
N GLN A 563 -6.23 40.50 -11.94
CA GLN A 563 -6.24 40.16 -13.37
C GLN A 563 -6.56 38.68 -13.59
N ALA A 564 -6.03 37.78 -12.75
CA ALA A 564 -6.34 36.35 -12.80
C ALA A 564 -7.82 36.06 -12.53
N ARG A 565 -8.45 36.81 -11.60
CA ARG A 565 -9.88 36.67 -11.31
C ARG A 565 -10.73 36.93 -12.55
N ASN A 566 -10.45 38.00 -13.27
CA ASN A 566 -11.13 38.31 -14.53
C ASN A 566 -10.93 37.20 -15.58
N GLY A 567 -9.70 36.68 -15.70
CA GLY A 567 -9.40 35.56 -16.59
C GLY A 567 -10.12 34.26 -16.22
N LEU A 568 -10.22 33.95 -14.92
CA LEU A 568 -10.98 32.79 -14.42
C LEU A 568 -12.47 32.93 -14.72
N GLU A 569 -13.06 34.10 -14.50
CA GLU A 569 -14.48 34.35 -14.79
C GLU A 569 -14.80 34.16 -16.27
N GLN A 570 -13.96 34.71 -17.16
CA GLN A 570 -14.10 34.50 -18.61
C GLN A 570 -14.01 33.01 -18.97
N LEU A 571 -13.06 32.28 -18.37
CA LEU A 571 -12.85 30.87 -18.66
C LEU A 571 -14.00 29.99 -18.13
N LEU A 572 -14.50 30.27 -16.93
CA LEU A 572 -15.67 29.60 -16.35
C LEU A 572 -16.93 29.84 -17.21
N GLN A 573 -17.09 31.04 -17.78
CA GLN A 573 -18.18 31.33 -18.73
C GLN A 573 -18.06 30.50 -20.02
N LEU A 574 -16.85 30.30 -20.54
CA LEU A 574 -16.61 29.44 -21.71
C LEU A 574 -16.91 27.97 -21.40
N MET A 575 -16.47 27.48 -20.24
CA MET A 575 -16.81 26.15 -19.75
C MET A 575 -18.34 25.99 -19.58
N LYS A 576 -19.02 27.03 -19.09
CA LYS A 576 -20.48 27.04 -18.95
C LYS A 576 -21.23 27.00 -20.28
N LYS A 577 -20.63 27.47 -21.38
CA LYS A 577 -21.23 27.33 -22.72
C LYS A 577 -21.13 25.90 -23.26
N ALA A 578 -20.14 25.13 -22.82
CA ALA A 578 -19.91 23.74 -23.26
C ALA A 578 -20.76 22.68 -22.51
N GLN A 579 -21.69 23.12 -21.65
CA GLN A 579 -22.49 22.35 -20.67
C GLN A 579 -21.76 21.99 -19.36
N PRO A 580 -21.93 22.78 -18.27
CA PRO A 580 -21.20 22.60 -17.03
C PRO A 580 -22.06 21.97 -15.91
N VAL A 581 -23.27 21.49 -16.20
CA VAL A 581 -24.12 20.89 -15.17
C VAL A 581 -23.74 19.43 -15.05
N SER A 582 -23.55 18.96 -13.82
CA SER A 582 -23.33 17.54 -13.54
C SER A 582 -24.49 16.73 -14.10
N ARG A 583 -24.22 15.53 -14.63
CA ARG A 583 -25.29 14.63 -15.04
C ARG A 583 -26.17 14.28 -13.84
N ASP A 584 -27.49 14.25 -14.04
CA ASP A 584 -28.46 13.87 -13.00
C ASP A 584 -28.30 12.40 -12.57
N GLN A 585 -27.83 11.55 -13.50
CA GLN A 585 -27.60 10.12 -13.27
C GLN A 585 -26.22 9.73 -13.79
N PHE A 586 -25.56 8.82 -13.07
CA PHE A 586 -24.32 8.18 -13.51
C PHE A 586 -24.53 7.43 -14.83
N LYS A 587 -23.47 7.33 -15.65
CA LYS A 587 -23.51 6.53 -16.88
C LYS A 587 -23.72 5.05 -16.55
N THR A 588 -24.25 4.29 -17.50
CA THR A 588 -24.49 2.84 -17.34
C THR A 588 -23.23 2.02 -17.10
N THR A 589 -22.06 2.57 -17.46
CA THR A 589 -20.74 1.95 -17.26
C THR A 589 -20.17 2.18 -15.87
N VAL A 590 -20.72 3.10 -15.08
CA VAL A 590 -20.25 3.39 -13.73
C VAL A 590 -20.57 2.20 -12.81
N PRO A 591 -19.62 1.77 -11.96
CA PRO A 591 -19.87 0.72 -10.99
C PRO A 591 -20.93 1.15 -9.99
N VAL A 592 -21.67 0.17 -9.49
CA VAL A 592 -22.77 0.39 -8.55
C VAL A 592 -22.43 -0.28 -7.24
N HIS A 593 -22.56 0.47 -6.15
CA HIS A 593 -22.47 -0.03 -4.79
C HIS A 593 -23.88 -0.15 -4.19
N GLU A 594 -24.26 -1.34 -3.75
CA GLU A 594 -25.54 -1.56 -3.06
C GLU A 594 -25.35 -2.40 -1.81
N THR A 595 -25.86 -1.91 -0.69
CA THR A 595 -25.93 -2.66 0.57
C THR A 595 -27.26 -3.40 0.63
N ILE A 596 -27.19 -4.73 0.77
CA ILE A 596 -28.35 -5.62 0.85
C ILE A 596 -28.47 -6.18 2.27
N PRO A 597 -29.64 -6.06 2.91
CA PRO A 597 -29.88 -6.72 4.19
C PRO A 597 -29.99 -8.23 3.98
N VAL A 598 -29.20 -8.99 4.72
CA VAL A 598 -29.17 -10.46 4.69
C VAL A 598 -29.24 -10.98 6.11
N GLU A 599 -30.18 -11.89 6.35
CA GLU A 599 -30.34 -12.56 7.64
C GLU A 599 -29.05 -13.32 8.01
N ILE A 600 -28.69 -13.29 9.30
CA ILE A 600 -27.43 -13.83 9.82
C ILE A 600 -27.18 -15.28 9.35
N TYR A 601 -28.23 -16.10 9.31
CA TYR A 601 -28.11 -17.49 8.86
C TYR A 601 -27.83 -17.64 7.35
N LYS A 602 -28.35 -16.73 6.51
CA LYS A 602 -28.09 -16.71 5.05
C LYS A 602 -26.67 -16.24 4.74
N ARG A 603 -26.09 -15.38 5.58
CA ARG A 603 -24.69 -14.95 5.45
C ARG A 603 -23.71 -16.13 5.52
N HIS A 604 -23.99 -17.11 6.38
CA HIS A 604 -23.20 -18.34 6.46
C HIS A 604 -23.18 -19.13 5.13
N ILE A 605 -24.23 -19.03 4.32
CA ILE A 605 -24.30 -19.69 3.00
C ILE A 605 -23.35 -19.00 2.01
N ILE A 606 -23.33 -17.66 2.00
CA ILE A 606 -22.49 -16.86 1.09
C ILE A 606 -21.00 -17.08 1.37
N PHE A 607 -20.61 -17.03 2.65
CA PHE A 607 -19.20 -17.07 3.06
C PHE A 607 -18.73 -18.46 3.51
N ARG A 608 -19.52 -19.52 3.28
CA ARG A 608 -19.12 -20.90 3.62
C ARG A 608 -17.86 -21.33 2.86
N SER A 609 -17.11 -22.26 3.46
CA SER A 609 -15.95 -22.91 2.81
C SER A 609 -14.90 -21.91 2.30
N GLY A 610 -14.58 -20.89 3.11
CA GLY A 610 -13.61 -19.86 2.73
C GLY A 610 -14.13 -18.87 1.68
N GLY A 611 -15.45 -18.66 1.64
CA GLY A 611 -16.12 -17.77 0.69
C GLY A 611 -16.26 -18.35 -0.71
N TYR A 612 -16.43 -19.67 -0.86
CA TYR A 612 -16.56 -20.31 -2.18
C TYR A 612 -17.72 -19.72 -2.99
N ASN A 613 -18.91 -19.59 -2.39
CA ASN A 613 -20.09 -19.05 -3.07
C ASN A 613 -19.93 -17.57 -3.43
N ALA A 614 -19.36 -16.76 -2.51
CA ALA A 614 -18.98 -15.39 -2.81
C ALA A 614 -18.04 -15.35 -4.02
N LYS A 615 -16.89 -16.04 -3.96
CA LYS A 615 -15.91 -16.10 -5.06
C LYS A 615 -16.50 -16.61 -6.38
N LEU A 616 -17.45 -17.55 -6.33
CA LEU A 616 -18.16 -18.02 -7.52
C LEU A 616 -18.94 -16.87 -8.16
N ILE A 617 -19.77 -16.17 -7.39
CA ILE A 617 -20.52 -15.00 -7.86
C ILE A 617 -19.55 -13.92 -8.37
N GLU A 618 -18.47 -13.65 -7.62
CA GLU A 618 -17.46 -12.67 -8.02
C GLU A 618 -16.79 -13.05 -9.35
N SER A 619 -16.51 -14.35 -9.57
CA SER A 619 -15.90 -14.84 -10.81
C SER A 619 -16.82 -14.80 -12.03
N GLU A 620 -18.12 -15.06 -11.85
CA GLU A 620 -19.08 -15.09 -12.96
C GLU A 620 -19.60 -13.69 -13.32
N THR A 621 -19.77 -12.83 -12.32
CA THR A 621 -20.38 -11.50 -12.50
C THR A 621 -19.37 -10.37 -12.52
N GLY A 622 -18.17 -10.58 -11.95
CA GLY A 622 -17.19 -9.53 -11.70
C GLY A 622 -17.55 -8.59 -10.55
N ALA A 623 -18.66 -8.82 -9.84
CA ALA A 623 -19.00 -8.08 -8.63
C ALA A 623 -18.06 -8.49 -7.48
N LYS A 624 -17.90 -7.64 -6.47
CA LYS A 624 -17.20 -7.94 -5.22
C LYS A 624 -18.21 -7.93 -4.08
N ILE A 625 -18.18 -8.95 -3.24
CA ILE A 625 -19.09 -9.07 -2.10
C ILE A 625 -18.29 -8.91 -0.81
N SER A 626 -18.55 -7.84 -0.09
CA SER A 626 -17.93 -7.55 1.21
C SER A 626 -18.96 -7.55 2.33
N ILE A 627 -18.51 -7.88 3.52
CA ILE A 627 -19.32 -7.81 4.74
C ILE A 627 -19.17 -6.39 5.29
N GLU A 628 -20.28 -5.68 5.45
CA GLU A 628 -20.30 -4.43 6.23
C GLU A 628 -20.54 -4.75 7.71
N ASP A 629 -21.70 -5.35 8.01
CA ASP A 629 -22.16 -5.64 9.37
C ASP A 629 -22.76 -7.05 9.47
N ASP A 630 -23.25 -7.42 10.66
CA ASP A 630 -23.85 -8.74 10.88
C ASP A 630 -25.15 -8.98 10.10
N THR A 631 -25.85 -7.92 9.74
CA THR A 631 -27.14 -7.96 9.02
C THR A 631 -27.04 -7.49 7.58
N ASN A 632 -25.90 -6.95 7.15
CA ASN A 632 -25.76 -6.25 5.88
C ASN A 632 -24.54 -6.75 5.11
N ILE A 633 -24.72 -7.03 3.82
CA ILE A 633 -23.63 -7.25 2.88
C ILE A 633 -23.59 -6.10 1.88
N SER A 634 -22.39 -5.71 1.46
CA SER A 634 -22.20 -4.76 0.37
C SER A 634 -21.80 -5.53 -0.90
N ILE A 635 -22.47 -5.21 -2.00
CA ILE A 635 -22.15 -5.71 -3.34
C ILE A 635 -21.69 -4.53 -4.19
N PHE A 636 -20.45 -4.61 -4.64
CA PHE A 636 -19.86 -3.66 -5.58
C PHE A 636 -19.76 -4.31 -6.96
N ALA A 637 -20.58 -3.87 -7.91
CA ALA A 637 -20.61 -4.44 -9.26
C ALA A 637 -20.04 -3.47 -10.31
N PRO A 638 -19.38 -3.96 -11.39
CA PRO A 638 -18.83 -3.10 -12.44
C PRO A 638 -19.87 -2.26 -13.18
N ASN A 639 -21.11 -2.75 -13.27
CA ASN A 639 -22.24 -2.03 -13.85
C ASN A 639 -23.55 -2.55 -13.24
N LYS A 640 -24.65 -1.82 -13.51
CA LYS A 640 -25.99 -2.17 -12.99
C LYS A 640 -26.48 -3.55 -13.47
N VAL A 641 -26.12 -3.98 -14.68
CA VAL A 641 -26.54 -5.28 -15.23
C VAL A 641 -25.89 -6.42 -14.45
N LYS A 642 -24.58 -6.33 -14.18
CA LYS A 642 -23.83 -7.29 -13.38
C LYS A 642 -24.28 -7.33 -11.92
N LEU A 643 -24.72 -6.21 -11.38
CA LEU A 643 -25.32 -6.17 -10.04
C LEU A 643 -26.59 -7.03 -9.97
N GLU A 644 -27.49 -6.87 -10.94
CA GLU A 644 -28.73 -7.65 -10.99
C GLU A 644 -28.44 -9.14 -11.25
N GLU A 645 -27.47 -9.47 -12.11
CA GLU A 645 -27.01 -10.86 -12.27
C GLU A 645 -26.49 -11.45 -10.94
N ALA A 646 -25.70 -10.70 -10.18
CA ALA A 646 -25.18 -11.13 -8.89
C ALA A 646 -26.30 -11.33 -7.86
N LYS A 647 -27.29 -10.43 -7.82
CA LYS A 647 -28.48 -10.58 -6.96
C LYS A 647 -29.30 -11.81 -7.33
N VAL A 648 -29.49 -12.07 -8.62
CA VAL A 648 -30.21 -13.27 -9.10
C VAL A 648 -29.46 -14.54 -8.69
N MET A 649 -28.13 -14.56 -8.79
CA MET A 649 -27.33 -15.70 -8.32
C MET A 649 -27.43 -15.88 -6.80
N LEU A 650 -27.35 -14.80 -6.02
CA LEU A 650 -27.53 -14.83 -4.57
C LEU A 650 -28.92 -15.37 -4.19
N ASN A 651 -29.98 -14.87 -4.83
CA ASN A 651 -31.34 -15.32 -4.58
C ASN A 651 -31.51 -16.80 -4.94
N LYS A 652 -30.95 -17.27 -6.06
CA LYS A 652 -30.94 -18.70 -6.41
C LYS A 652 -30.23 -19.55 -5.36
N MET A 653 -29.13 -19.05 -4.77
CA MET A 653 -28.45 -19.76 -3.67
C MET A 653 -29.30 -19.81 -2.41
N PHE A 654 -30.15 -18.81 -2.16
CA PHE A 654 -31.13 -18.83 -1.07
C PHE A 654 -32.33 -19.72 -1.38
N GLU A 655 -32.76 -19.81 -2.64
CA GLU A 655 -33.92 -20.60 -3.09
C GLU A 655 -33.65 -22.11 -3.17
N ASN A 656 -32.40 -22.54 -3.34
CA ASN A 656 -32.03 -23.97 -3.42
C ASN A 656 -32.28 -24.75 -2.12
N GLU A 657 -32.72 -24.11 -1.05
CA GLU A 657 -33.36 -24.79 0.08
C GLU A 657 -34.88 -24.76 -0.14
N ASN A 658 -35.51 -25.93 -0.33
CA ASN A 658 -36.97 -26.12 -0.33
C ASN A 658 -37.56 -25.72 1.04
N GLU A 659 -37.60 -24.41 1.30
CA GLU A 659 -38.04 -23.83 2.55
C GLU A 659 -39.52 -23.55 2.44
N ILE A 660 -40.32 -24.51 2.90
CA ILE A 660 -41.72 -24.26 3.18
C ILE A 660 -41.78 -23.28 4.36
N ASP A 661 -42.44 -22.14 4.17
CA ASP A 661 -42.64 -21.16 5.24
C ASP A 661 -43.52 -21.77 6.36
N LEU A 662 -42.91 -22.00 7.52
CA LEU A 662 -43.57 -22.52 8.71
C LEU A 662 -43.92 -21.35 9.64
N VAL A 663 -45.16 -21.30 10.10
CA VAL A 663 -45.66 -20.24 10.98
C VAL A 663 -45.18 -20.49 12.42
N PHE A 664 -44.57 -19.48 13.05
CA PHE A 664 -44.14 -19.56 14.44
C PHE A 664 -45.31 -19.91 15.37
N GLY A 665 -45.07 -20.86 16.28
CA GLY A 665 -46.06 -21.32 17.25
C GLY A 665 -47.09 -22.31 16.68
N ALA A 666 -47.14 -22.51 15.35
CA ALA A 666 -48.06 -23.43 14.73
C ALA A 666 -47.69 -24.90 14.96
N MET A 667 -48.71 -25.75 14.82
CA MET A 667 -48.70 -27.16 15.16
C MET A 667 -48.65 -27.99 13.89
N TYR A 668 -47.59 -28.77 13.73
CA TYR A 668 -47.37 -29.57 12.54
C TYR A 668 -47.34 -31.06 12.89
N LYS A 669 -47.92 -31.88 12.01
CA LYS A 669 -47.80 -33.34 12.08
C LYS A 669 -46.48 -33.73 11.41
N ALA A 670 -45.51 -34.18 12.21
CA ALA A 670 -44.21 -34.62 11.73
C ALA A 670 -44.12 -36.16 11.76
N GLU A 671 -43.47 -36.74 10.77
CA GLU A 671 -43.21 -38.18 10.68
C GLU A 671 -41.80 -38.48 11.18
N ILE A 672 -41.66 -39.46 12.08
CA ILE A 672 -40.36 -39.89 12.59
C ILE A 672 -39.63 -40.65 11.49
N THR A 673 -38.52 -40.12 11.00
CA THR A 673 -37.67 -40.80 10.01
C THR A 673 -36.65 -41.70 10.67
N ASP A 674 -36.07 -41.28 11.80
CA ASP A 674 -35.05 -42.06 12.50
C ASP A 674 -34.98 -41.74 14.00
N LEU A 675 -34.46 -42.69 14.79
CA LEU A 675 -34.29 -42.59 16.23
C LEU A 675 -32.79 -42.60 16.57
N LEU A 676 -32.29 -41.46 17.05
CA LEU A 676 -30.91 -41.30 17.48
C LEU A 676 -30.81 -41.34 19.01
N ASP A 677 -29.62 -41.63 19.53
CA ASP A 677 -29.39 -41.68 20.97
C ASP A 677 -29.71 -40.33 21.66
N HIS A 678 -29.47 -39.23 20.95
CA HIS A 678 -29.60 -37.86 21.44
C HIS A 678 -30.88 -37.13 20.97
N GLY A 679 -31.78 -37.80 20.24
CA GLY A 679 -33.02 -37.20 19.75
C GLY A 679 -33.79 -38.04 18.72
N VAL A 680 -34.80 -37.43 18.12
CA VAL A 680 -35.63 -38.03 17.08
C VAL A 680 -35.54 -37.19 15.81
N LEU A 681 -35.20 -37.79 14.68
CA LEU A 681 -35.26 -37.10 13.38
C LEU A 681 -36.71 -37.14 12.87
N VAL A 682 -37.24 -35.97 12.56
CA VAL A 682 -38.63 -35.81 12.14
C VAL A 682 -38.73 -34.98 10.87
N THR A 683 -39.61 -35.39 9.98
CA THR A 683 -39.89 -34.67 8.72
C THR A 683 -41.29 -34.06 8.80
N LEU A 684 -41.37 -32.74 8.64
CA LEU A 684 -42.62 -31.97 8.73
C LEU A 684 -43.48 -32.09 7.45
N HIS A 685 -42.84 -31.96 6.29
CA HIS A 685 -43.48 -32.03 4.97
C HIS A 685 -42.64 -32.90 4.02
N LYS A 686 -43.30 -33.55 3.05
CA LYS A 686 -42.63 -34.34 2.01
C LYS A 686 -41.72 -33.44 1.18
N GLY A 687 -40.41 -33.71 1.20
CA GLY A 687 -39.38 -32.91 0.50
C GLY A 687 -38.53 -32.00 1.40
N MET A 688 -38.89 -31.84 2.68
CA MET A 688 -38.04 -31.16 3.66
C MET A 688 -36.95 -32.09 4.21
N LYS A 689 -35.77 -31.53 4.53
CA LYS A 689 -34.72 -32.26 5.24
C LYS A 689 -35.23 -32.67 6.64
N PRO A 690 -34.93 -33.89 7.13
CA PRO A 690 -35.29 -34.29 8.49
C PRO A 690 -34.67 -33.36 9.53
N ILE A 691 -35.47 -32.90 10.50
CA ILE A 691 -35.06 -31.98 11.57
C ILE A 691 -34.89 -32.78 12.86
N LEU A 692 -33.78 -32.54 13.58
CA LEU A 692 -33.53 -33.20 14.85
C LEU A 692 -34.34 -32.57 15.99
N LEU A 693 -35.23 -33.35 16.59
CA LEU A 693 -35.90 -33.05 17.85
C LEU A 693 -35.06 -33.61 19.01
N LYS A 694 -34.33 -32.74 19.72
CA LYS A 694 -33.47 -33.12 20.85
C LYS A 694 -34.26 -33.73 22.01
N ASN A 695 -33.64 -34.65 22.75
CA ASN A 695 -34.26 -35.30 23.92
C ASN A 695 -34.82 -34.31 24.96
N SER A 696 -34.18 -33.16 25.15
CA SER A 696 -34.64 -32.08 26.06
C SER A 696 -36.00 -31.48 25.69
N ASN A 697 -36.39 -31.61 24.42
CA ASN A 697 -37.60 -31.00 23.86
C ASN A 697 -38.69 -32.05 23.54
N LEU A 698 -38.45 -33.33 23.87
CA LEU A 698 -39.40 -34.43 23.62
C LEU A 698 -40.51 -34.51 24.67
N ASP A 699 -40.17 -34.28 25.93
CA ASP A 699 -41.06 -34.43 27.07
C ASP A 699 -40.70 -33.44 28.20
N VAL A 700 -41.61 -33.23 29.15
CA VAL A 700 -41.35 -32.42 30.36
C VAL A 700 -40.30 -33.09 31.25
N ARG A 701 -40.31 -34.43 31.30
CA ARG A 701 -39.33 -35.21 32.06
C ARG A 701 -37.99 -35.25 31.31
N ASN A 702 -36.89 -35.39 32.06
CA ASN A 702 -35.59 -35.56 31.43
C ASN A 702 -35.50 -36.97 30.83
N VAL A 703 -35.37 -37.06 29.51
CA VAL A 703 -35.35 -38.32 28.77
C VAL A 703 -33.92 -38.59 28.31
N ALA A 704 -33.34 -39.70 28.76
CA ALA A 704 -31.99 -40.08 28.34
C ALA A 704 -31.94 -40.58 26.89
N HIS A 705 -32.99 -41.27 26.42
CA HIS A 705 -33.06 -41.85 25.07
C HIS A 705 -34.50 -41.89 24.55
N ALA A 706 -34.73 -41.54 23.28
CA ALA A 706 -36.07 -41.43 22.68
C ALA A 706 -36.92 -42.72 22.76
N LYS A 707 -36.29 -43.90 22.65
CA LYS A 707 -36.93 -45.23 22.85
C LYS A 707 -37.72 -45.37 24.15
N VAL A 708 -37.34 -44.66 25.22
CA VAL A 708 -38.03 -44.72 26.53
C VAL A 708 -39.48 -44.22 26.44
N LEU A 709 -39.78 -43.34 25.47
CA LEU A 709 -41.12 -42.81 25.23
C LEU A 709 -41.95 -43.70 24.28
N GLY A 710 -41.44 -44.86 23.85
CA GLY A 710 -42.16 -45.80 22.98
C GLY A 710 -42.28 -45.36 21.52
N PHE A 711 -41.46 -44.41 21.06
CA PHE A 711 -41.48 -43.96 19.67
C PHE A 711 -40.98 -45.02 18.69
N LYS A 712 -41.65 -45.11 17.54
CA LYS A 712 -41.28 -45.99 16.42
C LYS A 712 -41.02 -45.17 15.16
N VAL A 713 -40.10 -45.66 14.32
CA VAL A 713 -39.87 -45.10 12.98
C VAL A 713 -41.16 -45.18 12.16
N GLY A 714 -41.50 -44.11 11.43
CA GLY A 714 -42.75 -43.95 10.67
C GLY A 714 -43.95 -43.46 11.49
N GLN A 715 -43.82 -43.34 12.83
CA GLN A 715 -44.89 -42.80 13.66
C GLN A 715 -45.06 -41.30 13.44
N LYS A 716 -46.32 -40.85 13.32
CA LYS A 716 -46.64 -39.42 13.22
C LYS A 716 -46.83 -38.81 14.60
N ILE A 717 -46.10 -37.74 14.89
CA ILE A 717 -46.17 -36.99 16.14
C ILE A 717 -46.54 -35.53 15.88
N ILE A 718 -47.20 -34.88 16.84
CA ILE A 718 -47.51 -33.45 16.77
C ILE A 718 -46.38 -32.70 17.46
N ILE A 719 -45.84 -31.70 16.78
CA ILE A 719 -44.78 -30.82 17.29
C ILE A 719 -45.13 -29.37 17.03
N GLN A 720 -44.68 -28.51 17.94
CA GLN A 720 -44.77 -27.06 17.80
C GLN A 720 -43.51 -26.54 17.13
N TYR A 721 -43.69 -25.67 16.14
CA TYR A 721 -42.58 -24.95 15.52
C TYR A 721 -42.28 -23.67 16.32
N LEU A 722 -41.03 -23.50 16.74
CA LEU A 722 -40.54 -22.39 17.54
C LEU A 722 -39.69 -21.41 16.71
N GLY A 723 -39.89 -21.37 15.40
CA GLY A 723 -39.10 -20.54 14.49
C GLY A 723 -37.73 -21.13 14.18
N ARG A 724 -36.87 -20.33 13.55
CA ARG A 724 -35.47 -20.69 13.31
C ARG A 724 -34.59 -20.13 14.40
N ASP A 725 -33.48 -20.81 14.65
CA ASP A 725 -32.40 -20.24 15.42
C ASP A 725 -31.80 -19.04 14.66
N PRO A 726 -31.77 -17.84 15.26
CA PRO A 726 -31.27 -16.63 14.59
C PRO A 726 -29.82 -16.72 14.12
N TYR A 727 -28.99 -17.58 14.74
CA TYR A 727 -27.58 -17.73 14.36
C TYR A 727 -27.34 -18.87 13.39
N THR A 728 -27.91 -20.04 13.66
CA THR A 728 -27.64 -21.25 12.88
C THR A 728 -28.60 -21.46 11.72
N GLY A 729 -29.75 -20.78 11.71
CA GLY A 729 -30.83 -20.99 10.74
C GLY A 729 -31.59 -22.30 10.91
N TYR A 730 -31.19 -23.17 11.83
CA TYR A 730 -31.86 -24.45 12.04
C TYR A 730 -33.27 -24.26 12.61
N HIS A 731 -34.21 -25.06 12.11
CA HIS A 731 -35.58 -25.11 12.61
C HIS A 731 -35.60 -25.56 14.08
N ARG A 732 -36.17 -24.73 14.94
CA ARG A 732 -36.41 -25.05 16.35
C ARG A 732 -37.79 -25.66 16.47
N ILE A 733 -37.84 -26.89 16.97
CA ILE A 733 -39.08 -27.64 17.18
C ILE A 733 -39.13 -28.17 18.61
N SER A 734 -40.35 -28.27 19.16
CA SER A 734 -40.58 -28.75 20.52
C SER A 734 -41.89 -29.52 20.61
N ARG A 735 -41.87 -30.65 21.31
CA ARG A 735 -43.06 -31.40 21.74
C ARG A 735 -43.41 -31.10 23.21
N LYS A 736 -42.39 -30.78 24.03
CA LYS A 736 -42.54 -30.46 25.45
C LYS A 736 -43.55 -29.35 25.71
N THR A 737 -43.59 -28.33 24.85
CA THR A 737 -44.51 -27.18 24.99
C THR A 737 -45.98 -27.59 24.97
N LEU A 738 -46.29 -28.74 24.36
CA LEU A 738 -47.65 -29.28 24.23
C LEU A 738 -48.13 -29.98 25.50
N GLN A 739 -47.19 -30.48 26.29
CA GLN A 739 -47.46 -31.19 27.53
C GLN A 739 -47.54 -30.24 28.72
N SER A 740 -46.94 -29.05 28.63
CA SER A 740 -47.05 -27.98 29.62
C SER A 740 -48.35 -27.16 29.51
N ALA A 741 -49.15 -27.37 28.47
CA ALA A 741 -50.46 -26.74 28.33
C ALA A 741 -51.50 -27.49 29.19
N SER A 742 -51.59 -27.13 30.48
CA SER A 742 -52.82 -27.36 31.22
C SER A 742 -53.94 -26.57 30.54
N LEU A 743 -55.00 -27.28 30.11
CA LEU A 743 -56.25 -26.72 29.60
C LEU A 743 -56.71 -25.55 30.49
N PRO A 744 -56.96 -24.34 29.95
CA PRO A 744 -57.68 -23.34 30.73
C PRO A 744 -59.13 -23.79 30.83
N VAL A 745 -59.55 -24.08 32.06
CA VAL A 745 -60.96 -24.24 32.43
C VAL A 745 -61.70 -22.95 32.04
N GLN A 746 -62.82 -23.12 31.34
CA GLN A 746 -63.76 -22.05 31.02
C GLN A 746 -64.14 -21.26 32.28
N ASN A 747 -64.06 -19.93 32.20
CA ASN A 747 -65.05 -19.06 32.80
C ASN A 747 -65.28 -17.86 31.88
N CYS A 748 -66.51 -17.76 31.39
CA CYS A 748 -67.05 -16.57 30.77
C CYS A 748 -67.18 -15.45 31.82
N ALA A 749 -66.66 -14.27 31.53
CA ALA A 749 -67.34 -13.01 31.83
C ALA A 749 -66.73 -11.88 30.99
N VAL A 750 -67.64 -11.10 30.42
CA VAL A 750 -67.46 -9.96 29.54
C VAL A 750 -67.01 -8.73 30.34
N GLN A 751 -66.06 -7.94 29.85
CA GLN A 751 -66.22 -6.49 29.60
C GLN A 751 -64.91 -5.82 29.13
N ALA A 752 -65.10 -4.91 28.18
CA ALA A 752 -64.12 -3.99 27.61
C ALA A 752 -63.64 -2.94 28.63
N VAL A 753 -62.47 -2.30 28.35
CA VAL A 753 -62.26 -0.84 28.29
C VAL A 753 -60.75 -0.51 28.19
N MET A 754 -60.43 0.23 27.11
CA MET A 754 -59.47 1.33 26.90
C MET A 754 -57.99 1.28 27.36
N GLN A 755 -57.14 1.54 26.34
CA GLN A 755 -56.04 2.52 26.25
C GLN A 755 -55.46 3.10 27.56
N THR A 756 -54.13 3.04 27.69
CA THR A 756 -53.26 4.24 27.76
C THR A 756 -51.78 3.87 27.67
N GLU A 757 -51.03 4.75 27.02
CA GLU A 757 -49.58 4.73 26.80
C GLU A 757 -48.78 5.14 28.05
N SER A 758 -47.46 4.87 27.97
CA SER A 758 -46.34 5.74 28.39
C SER A 758 -45.33 5.17 29.42
N SER A 759 -44.11 4.99 28.92
CA SER A 759 -42.77 5.34 29.45
C SER A 759 -42.47 5.27 30.96
N GLU A 760 -41.38 4.57 31.31
CA GLU A 760 -40.13 5.07 31.95
C GLU A 760 -39.26 3.86 32.40
N MET A 761 -38.09 3.64 31.78
CA MET A 761 -36.74 4.02 32.25
C MET A 761 -36.29 3.44 33.61
N VAL A 762 -35.51 2.35 33.51
CA VAL A 762 -34.18 2.07 34.11
C VAL A 762 -33.81 2.77 35.43
N GLN A 763 -33.44 1.95 36.43
CA GLN A 763 -32.18 2.09 37.19
C GLN A 763 -31.84 0.78 37.94
N GLU A 764 -30.80 0.09 37.45
CA GLU A 764 -30.05 -0.95 38.18
C GLU A 764 -28.71 -0.35 38.64
N GLU A 765 -28.46 -0.41 39.95
CA GLU A 765 -27.14 -0.50 40.58
C GLU A 765 -27.20 -1.79 41.44
N GLY A 766 -26.23 -2.70 41.57
CA GLY A 766 -24.81 -2.74 41.22
C GLY A 766 -24.08 -3.46 42.38
N ALA A 767 -23.54 -4.68 42.16
CA ALA A 767 -22.52 -5.42 42.95
C ALA A 767 -22.59 -6.93 42.59
N THR A 768 -21.56 -7.78 42.41
CA THR A 768 -20.11 -7.79 42.61
C THR A 768 -19.54 -9.10 41.99
N LYS A 769 -18.22 -9.17 41.71
CA LYS A 769 -17.48 -10.30 41.11
C LYS A 769 -17.22 -11.51 42.07
N GLY A 770 -17.32 -12.75 41.54
CA GLY A 770 -16.56 -14.00 41.85
C GLY A 770 -16.89 -14.79 43.14
N PRO A 771 -16.46 -16.09 43.35
CA PRO A 771 -15.68 -17.05 42.51
C PRO A 771 -16.28 -18.51 42.38
N TYR A 772 -15.58 -19.41 41.66
CA TYR A 772 -15.88 -20.87 41.44
C TYR A 772 -15.80 -21.77 42.71
N PRO A 773 -16.43 -22.98 42.71
CA PRO A 773 -15.65 -24.22 43.02
C PRO A 773 -16.11 -25.58 42.38
N ALA A 774 -15.11 -26.36 41.94
CA ALA A 774 -14.69 -27.78 42.21
C ALA A 774 -15.57 -29.09 42.10
N ASP A 775 -14.92 -30.10 41.47
CA ASP A 775 -14.75 -31.56 41.73
C ASP A 775 -15.78 -32.69 41.42
N VAL A 776 -15.30 -33.71 40.68
CA VAL A 776 -15.79 -35.12 40.65
C VAL A 776 -14.60 -36.08 40.88
N PRO A 777 -14.70 -37.15 41.69
CA PRO A 777 -13.53 -37.88 42.21
C PRO A 777 -12.97 -38.97 41.27
N ALA A 778 -11.64 -39.12 41.29
CA ALA A 778 -10.84 -40.07 40.49
C ALA A 778 -11.09 -41.58 40.76
N THR A 779 -11.89 -41.92 41.77
CA THR A 779 -12.18 -43.31 42.15
C THR A 779 -13.04 -44.06 41.11
N HIS A 780 -13.85 -43.35 40.33
CA HIS A 780 -14.77 -43.96 39.36
C HIS A 780 -14.07 -44.42 38.06
N ILE A 781 -12.88 -43.88 37.77
CA ILE A 781 -12.05 -44.24 36.60
C ILE A 781 -11.20 -45.48 36.93
N LEU A 782 -10.66 -45.54 38.15
CA LEU A 782 -9.84 -46.67 38.62
C LEU A 782 -10.63 -47.98 38.71
N GLN A 783 -11.92 -47.92 39.03
CA GLN A 783 -12.77 -49.11 39.12
C GLN A 783 -13.03 -49.75 37.74
N ARG A 784 -13.25 -48.93 36.70
CA ARG A 784 -13.38 -49.42 35.31
C ARG A 784 -12.09 -50.00 34.74
N LEU A 785 -10.94 -49.48 35.16
CA LEU A 785 -9.63 -49.98 34.77
C LEU A 785 -9.29 -51.31 35.47
N SER A 786 -9.65 -51.44 36.75
CA SER A 786 -9.52 -52.70 37.50
C SER A 786 -10.38 -53.82 36.90
N ASP A 787 -11.62 -53.52 36.51
CA ASP A 787 -12.55 -54.49 35.89
C ASP A 787 -12.07 -54.98 34.51
N ALA A 788 -11.33 -54.15 33.78
CA ALA A 788 -10.73 -54.52 32.50
C ALA A 788 -9.47 -55.41 32.68
N LEU A 789 -8.69 -55.16 33.74
CA LEU A 789 -7.42 -55.85 34.02
C LEU A 789 -7.62 -57.23 34.67
N SER A 790 -8.75 -57.51 35.32
CA SER A 790 -9.07 -58.82 35.90
C SER A 790 -9.35 -59.94 34.89
N SER A 791 -9.33 -59.65 33.59
CA SER A 791 -9.70 -60.59 32.52
C SER A 791 -8.53 -61.34 31.84
N PHE A 792 -7.28 -61.14 32.28
CA PHE A 792 -6.11 -61.75 31.64
C PHE A 792 -5.17 -62.45 32.64
N THR A 793 -4.97 -63.75 32.44
CA THR A 793 -3.96 -64.56 33.13
C THR A 793 -2.68 -64.65 32.31
N VAL A 794 -1.56 -64.11 32.80
CA VAL A 794 -0.20 -64.45 32.30
C VAL A 794 0.76 -64.63 33.49
N PRO A 795 1.60 -65.68 33.51
CA PRO A 795 2.46 -66.03 34.65
C PRO A 795 3.82 -65.32 34.68
N ASP A 796 4.45 -65.43 35.86
CA ASP A 796 5.82 -65.13 36.30
C ASP A 796 6.23 -63.69 36.69
N GLN A 797 6.64 -63.60 37.96
CA GLN A 797 6.53 -62.47 38.88
C GLN A 797 7.65 -61.42 38.81
N VAL A 798 8.51 -61.42 37.80
CA VAL A 798 9.62 -60.43 37.71
C VAL A 798 9.38 -59.35 36.64
N ARG A 799 8.46 -59.56 35.68
CA ARG A 799 8.19 -58.60 34.59
C ARG A 799 6.93 -57.74 34.74
N TYR A 800 6.03 -58.10 35.66
CA TYR A 800 4.80 -57.32 35.90
C TYR A 800 5.06 -55.94 36.51
N GLY A 801 6.16 -55.78 37.27
CA GLY A 801 6.50 -54.51 37.93
C GLY A 801 6.78 -53.37 36.96
N CYS A 802 7.58 -53.61 35.91
CA CYS A 802 7.88 -52.59 34.89
C CYS A 802 6.63 -52.22 34.07
N VAL A 803 5.87 -53.22 33.62
CA VAL A 803 4.72 -53.02 32.72
C VAL A 803 3.56 -52.31 33.43
N VAL A 804 3.29 -52.66 34.68
CA VAL A 804 2.26 -51.98 35.48
C VAL A 804 2.71 -50.56 35.84
N ASN A 805 3.99 -50.33 36.13
CA ASN A 805 4.53 -48.99 36.38
C ASN A 805 4.45 -48.07 35.16
N VAL A 806 4.70 -48.58 33.95
CA VAL A 806 4.56 -47.80 32.71
C VAL A 806 3.09 -47.44 32.47
N LEU A 807 2.16 -48.37 32.68
CA LEU A 807 0.71 -48.14 32.52
C LEU A 807 0.11 -47.22 33.59
N GLU A 808 0.59 -47.28 34.84
CA GLU A 808 0.16 -46.36 35.88
C GLU A 808 0.66 -44.93 35.62
N ARG A 809 1.89 -44.79 35.10
CA ARG A 809 2.49 -43.48 34.81
C ARG A 809 1.94 -42.84 33.52
N THR A 810 1.57 -43.61 32.50
CA THR A 810 0.86 -43.06 31.32
C THR A 810 -0.51 -42.49 31.70
N SER A 811 -1.19 -43.05 32.70
CA SER A 811 -2.48 -42.53 33.18
C SER A 811 -2.37 -41.22 33.98
N LYS A 812 -1.18 -40.93 34.55
CA LYS A 812 -0.91 -39.74 35.39
C LYS A 812 -0.03 -38.68 34.70
N GLY A 813 0.47 -38.96 33.49
CA GLY A 813 1.43 -38.12 32.77
C GLY A 813 2.87 -38.30 33.28
N PHE A 814 3.85 -38.37 32.37
CA PHE A 814 5.25 -38.58 32.72
C PHE A 814 5.90 -37.29 33.26
N SER A 815 6.35 -37.30 34.51
CA SER A 815 7.10 -36.19 35.11
C SER A 815 8.62 -36.42 35.19
N LYS A 816 9.10 -37.64 34.88
CA LYS A 816 10.53 -38.02 34.72
C LYS A 816 10.70 -39.08 33.60
N SER A 817 11.91 -39.14 33.02
CA SER A 817 12.32 -39.96 31.87
C SER A 817 12.19 -41.49 32.10
N PRO A 818 11.36 -42.24 31.34
CA PRO A 818 11.16 -43.69 31.49
C PRO A 818 11.96 -44.55 30.47
N VAL A 819 13.10 -44.04 29.98
CA VAL A 819 13.83 -44.59 28.81
C VAL A 819 14.07 -46.10 28.88
N GLN A 820 14.61 -46.62 29.98
CA GLN A 820 14.97 -48.04 30.08
C GLN A 820 13.77 -48.99 29.93
N GLU A 821 12.61 -48.61 30.47
CA GLU A 821 11.43 -49.48 30.52
C GLU A 821 10.70 -49.52 29.16
N ILE A 822 10.75 -48.41 28.41
CA ILE A 822 10.23 -48.29 27.05
C ILE A 822 11.16 -49.03 26.06
N ASP A 823 12.47 -48.96 26.28
CA ASP A 823 13.48 -49.63 25.45
C ASP A 823 13.40 -51.14 25.59
N GLU A 824 13.28 -51.64 26.82
CA GLU A 824 13.03 -53.06 27.08
C GLU A 824 11.72 -53.54 26.45
N TYR A 825 10.67 -52.72 26.41
CA TYR A 825 9.42 -53.05 25.72
C TYR A 825 9.62 -53.19 24.22
N PHE A 826 10.28 -52.22 23.56
CA PHE A 826 10.50 -52.27 22.12
C PHE A 826 11.49 -53.37 21.71
N GLU A 827 12.53 -53.65 22.50
CA GLU A 827 13.39 -54.83 22.30
C GLU A 827 12.62 -56.15 22.41
N LEU A 828 11.69 -56.23 23.37
CA LEU A 828 10.86 -57.43 23.54
C LEU A 828 9.90 -57.61 22.36
N VAL A 829 9.29 -56.53 21.87
CA VAL A 829 8.44 -56.54 20.67
C VAL A 829 9.25 -56.92 19.43
N ALA A 830 10.47 -56.40 19.30
CA ALA A 830 11.38 -56.75 18.21
C ALA A 830 11.78 -58.24 18.24
N LYS A 831 12.06 -58.79 19.43
CA LYS A 831 12.34 -60.23 19.61
C LYS A 831 11.12 -61.12 19.35
N LEU A 832 9.92 -60.66 19.71
CA LEU A 832 8.68 -61.43 19.59
C LEU A 832 7.99 -61.29 18.23
N GLY A 833 8.38 -60.30 17.42
CA GLY A 833 7.83 -60.06 16.07
C GLY A 833 6.37 -59.59 16.04
N ARG A 834 5.77 -59.25 17.19
CA ARG A 834 4.40 -58.73 17.29
C ARG A 834 4.20 -57.87 18.55
N PRO A 835 3.36 -56.81 18.50
CA PRO A 835 3.10 -55.97 19.67
C PRO A 835 2.25 -56.70 20.71
N LEU A 836 2.60 -56.55 21.99
CA LEU A 836 1.88 -57.16 23.12
C LEU A 836 0.62 -56.36 23.52
N PHE A 837 0.55 -55.07 23.19
CA PHE A 837 -0.58 -54.19 23.49
C PHE A 837 -1.16 -53.50 22.24
N LYS A 838 -2.42 -53.03 22.32
CA LYS A 838 -3.06 -52.22 21.27
C LYS A 838 -2.37 -50.86 21.13
N TRP A 839 -2.24 -50.39 19.88
CA TRP A 839 -1.46 -49.20 19.52
C TRP A 839 -1.88 -47.92 20.27
N ASP A 840 -3.18 -47.73 20.50
CA ASP A 840 -3.70 -46.56 21.22
C ASP A 840 -3.13 -46.41 22.63
N ILE A 841 -2.71 -47.53 23.24
CA ILE A 841 -2.14 -47.57 24.60
C ILE A 841 -0.64 -47.22 24.58
N ILE A 842 0.08 -47.57 23.51
CA ILE A 842 1.54 -47.41 23.40
C ILE A 842 1.91 -46.09 22.70
N ARG A 843 0.95 -45.47 21.98
CA ARG A 843 1.12 -44.23 21.20
C ARG A 843 1.84 -43.12 21.95
N CYS A 844 1.49 -42.86 23.21
CA CYS A 844 2.12 -41.79 23.99
C CYS A 844 3.58 -42.10 24.34
N ALA A 845 3.91 -43.36 24.63
CA ALA A 845 5.30 -43.79 24.89
C ALA A 845 6.16 -43.76 23.62
N PHE A 846 5.58 -44.11 22.47
CA PHE A 846 6.23 -43.99 21.16
C PHE A 846 6.55 -42.53 20.81
N LEU A 847 5.57 -41.63 20.93
CA LEU A 847 5.79 -40.20 20.67
C LEU A 847 6.81 -39.59 21.64
N TRP A 848 6.81 -40.01 22.90
CA TRP A 848 7.80 -39.58 23.89
C TRP A 848 9.22 -40.06 23.54
N LYS A 849 9.39 -41.32 23.11
CA LYS A 849 10.70 -41.80 22.66
C LYS A 849 11.16 -41.12 21.37
N LEU A 850 10.23 -40.78 20.47
CA LEU A 850 10.51 -39.96 19.29
C LEU A 850 11.00 -38.57 19.71
N GLU A 851 10.34 -37.92 20.66
CA GLU A 851 10.71 -36.61 21.20
C GLU A 851 12.06 -36.64 21.94
N ALA A 852 12.36 -37.71 22.67
CA ALA A 852 13.65 -37.93 23.32
C ALA A 852 14.79 -38.13 22.30
N LEU A 853 14.59 -38.95 21.26
CA LEU A 853 15.54 -39.10 20.15
C LEU A 853 15.80 -37.76 19.45
N LEU A 854 14.77 -36.93 19.30
CA LEU A 854 14.88 -35.58 18.73
C LEU A 854 15.62 -34.60 19.66
N SER A 855 15.47 -34.72 20.98
CA SER A 855 16.18 -33.88 21.98
C SER A 855 17.66 -34.26 22.18
N ILE A 856 18.01 -35.54 22.04
CA ILE A 856 19.40 -36.01 22.11
C ILE A 856 20.23 -35.39 20.97
N HIS A 857 19.61 -35.12 19.81
CA HIS A 857 20.29 -34.49 18.69
C HIS A 857 20.54 -32.98 18.89
N SER A 858 19.70 -32.28 19.67
CA SER A 858 19.91 -30.85 19.97
C SER A 858 21.00 -30.61 21.02
N THR A 859 21.24 -31.58 21.91
CA THR A 859 22.21 -31.46 23.00
C THR A 859 23.60 -32.04 22.65
N HIS A 860 23.70 -33.04 21.76
CA HIS A 860 24.98 -33.59 21.32
C HIS A 860 25.72 -32.76 20.25
N LEU A 861 25.09 -31.75 19.65
CA LEU A 861 25.75 -30.79 18.74
C LEU A 861 26.63 -29.76 19.48
N GLN A 862 26.53 -29.66 20.81
CA GLN A 862 27.39 -28.78 21.63
C GLN A 862 28.62 -29.47 22.25
N SER A 863 28.83 -30.78 22.09
CA SER A 863 30.08 -31.44 22.52
C SER A 863 30.59 -32.47 21.50
N LEU A 864 31.41 -31.98 20.56
CA LEU A 864 32.18 -32.81 19.63
C LEU A 864 33.35 -33.47 20.38
N THR A 865 33.05 -34.49 21.17
CA THR A 865 34.00 -35.54 21.52
C THR A 865 33.27 -36.72 22.16
N ILE A 866 33.29 -37.88 21.48
CA ILE A 866 33.44 -39.25 22.03
C ILE A 866 32.44 -40.33 21.51
N HIS A 867 33.07 -41.40 21.00
CA HIS A 867 32.70 -42.82 20.81
C HIS A 867 31.75 -43.30 19.68
N HIS A 868 32.33 -44.10 18.78
CA HIS A 868 31.72 -44.93 17.73
C HIS A 868 30.49 -45.76 18.15
N ASN A 869 30.31 -46.05 19.45
CA ASN A 869 29.21 -46.87 19.94
C ASN A 869 27.85 -46.15 19.97
N SER A 870 27.78 -44.81 20.03
CA SER A 870 26.50 -44.08 20.05
C SER A 870 25.89 -43.94 18.65
N LEU A 871 26.72 -43.83 17.61
CA LEU A 871 26.27 -43.76 16.22
C LEU A 871 25.66 -45.09 15.76
N THR A 872 26.24 -46.22 16.19
CA THR A 872 25.70 -47.55 15.88
C THR A 872 24.39 -47.83 16.61
N THR A 873 24.20 -47.35 17.84
CA THR A 873 22.90 -47.47 18.54
C THR A 873 21.83 -46.59 17.89
N PHE A 874 22.21 -45.37 17.48
CA PHE A 874 21.31 -44.45 16.77
C PHE A 874 20.87 -45.00 15.40
N LEU A 875 21.79 -45.57 14.62
CA LEU A 875 21.46 -46.20 13.34
C LEU A 875 20.56 -47.43 13.51
N LEU A 876 20.75 -48.21 14.58
CA LEU A 876 19.90 -49.35 14.93
C LEU A 876 18.47 -48.91 15.31
N ASP A 877 18.34 -47.83 16.08
CA ASP A 877 17.06 -47.25 16.48
C ASP A 877 16.26 -46.71 15.27
N ILE A 878 16.95 -46.10 14.29
CA ILE A 878 16.32 -45.64 13.04
C ILE A 878 15.88 -46.81 12.17
N THR A 879 16.68 -47.88 12.05
CA THR A 879 16.29 -49.07 11.28
C THR A 879 15.10 -49.80 11.92
N LEU A 880 15.04 -49.86 13.26
CA LEU A 880 13.89 -50.36 14.03
C LEU A 880 12.62 -49.51 13.81
N LEU A 881 12.77 -48.18 13.75
CA LEU A 881 11.67 -47.26 13.48
C LEU A 881 11.13 -47.44 12.05
N LEU A 882 12.02 -47.55 11.07
CA LEU A 882 11.66 -47.75 9.65
C LEU A 882 10.98 -49.11 9.42
N THR A 883 11.48 -50.18 10.04
CA THR A 883 10.83 -51.50 9.96
C THR A 883 9.46 -51.51 10.65
N ALA A 884 9.30 -50.79 11.76
CA ALA A 884 7.99 -50.59 12.38
C ALA A 884 7.03 -49.81 11.45
N ILE A 885 7.48 -48.73 10.81
CA ILE A 885 6.68 -47.94 9.85
C ILE A 885 6.24 -48.82 8.67
N ILE A 886 7.13 -49.63 8.10
CA ILE A 886 6.81 -50.55 7.00
C ILE A 886 5.83 -51.65 7.43
N PHE A 887 5.93 -52.14 8.66
CA PHE A 887 4.99 -53.13 9.21
C PHE A 887 3.60 -52.52 9.40
N TYR A 888 3.51 -51.33 10.00
CA TYR A 888 2.25 -50.61 10.18
C TYR A 888 1.62 -50.18 8.85
N PHE A 889 2.43 -49.84 7.83
CA PHE A 889 1.97 -49.59 6.45
C PHE A 889 1.14 -50.75 5.89
N LYS A 890 1.59 -52.01 6.12
CA LYS A 890 0.86 -53.20 5.66
C LYS A 890 -0.46 -53.38 6.41
N GLN A 891 -0.53 -53.00 7.68
CA GLN A 891 -1.74 -53.13 8.50
C GLN A 891 -2.79 -52.08 8.14
N THR A 892 -2.42 -50.80 7.99
CA THR A 892 -3.35 -49.71 7.64
C THR A 892 -3.94 -49.89 6.23
N MET A 893 -3.18 -50.47 5.30
CA MET A 893 -3.69 -50.81 3.96
C MET A 893 -4.81 -51.86 4.00
N SER A 894 -4.75 -52.80 4.94
CA SER A 894 -5.80 -53.80 5.10
C SER A 894 -7.10 -53.18 5.65
N GLU A 895 -6.99 -52.11 6.44
CA GLU A 895 -8.13 -51.37 6.98
C GLU A 895 -8.81 -50.49 5.90
N MET A 896 -8.05 -49.86 4.99
CA MET A 896 -8.62 -49.05 3.90
C MET A 896 -9.36 -49.88 2.84
N LEU A 897 -8.88 -51.08 2.51
CA LEU A 897 -9.55 -52.01 1.60
C LEU A 897 -10.92 -52.49 2.14
N CYS A 898 -11.08 -52.57 3.47
CA CYS A 898 -12.37 -52.89 4.09
C CYS A 898 -13.37 -51.71 4.02
N ILE A 899 -12.91 -50.46 3.99
CA ILE A 899 -13.76 -49.26 3.94
C ILE A 899 -14.34 -49.03 2.53
N GLU A 900 -13.62 -49.38 1.47
CA GLU A 900 -14.15 -49.31 0.10
C GLU A 900 -15.23 -50.38 -0.17
N THR A 901 -15.16 -51.54 0.49
CA THR A 901 -16.20 -52.59 0.35
C THR A 901 -17.51 -52.26 1.06
N GLU A 902 -17.52 -51.33 2.02
CA GLU A 902 -18.74 -50.94 2.77
C GLU A 902 -19.52 -49.79 2.12
N ASN A 903 -18.94 -49.07 1.17
CA ASN A 903 -19.61 -47.98 0.45
C ASN A 903 -20.18 -48.49 -0.88
N VAL A 904 -21.51 -48.58 -1.01
CA VAL A 904 -22.18 -48.98 -2.26
C VAL A 904 -21.90 -47.93 -3.34
N VAL A 905 -20.95 -48.21 -4.23
CA VAL A 905 -20.61 -47.36 -5.37
C VAL A 905 -21.71 -47.46 -6.44
N THR A 906 -22.21 -46.32 -6.92
CA THR A 906 -23.26 -46.25 -7.95
C THR A 906 -22.70 -46.57 -9.36
N GLU A 907 -23.52 -47.10 -10.28
CA GLU A 907 -23.06 -47.55 -11.62
C GLU A 907 -22.34 -46.47 -12.47
N ASN A 908 -22.59 -45.19 -12.21
CA ASN A 908 -21.91 -44.10 -12.93
C ASN A 908 -20.49 -43.80 -12.41
N GLU A 909 -20.17 -44.13 -11.16
CA GLU A 909 -18.81 -43.95 -10.60
C GLU A 909 -17.86 -45.09 -11.03
N LYS A 910 -18.40 -46.26 -11.40
CA LYS A 910 -17.62 -47.41 -11.90
C LYS A 910 -16.86 -47.14 -13.19
N LYS A 911 -17.27 -46.16 -14.01
CA LYS A 911 -16.58 -45.80 -15.25
C LYS A 911 -15.28 -45.00 -15.03
N THR A 912 -15.02 -44.54 -13.81
CA THR A 912 -13.84 -43.75 -13.41
C THR A 912 -12.97 -44.43 -12.35
N LEU A 913 -13.18 -45.73 -12.12
CA LEU A 913 -12.35 -46.51 -11.20
C LEU A 913 -11.16 -47.10 -11.96
N VAL A 914 -9.97 -46.87 -11.40
CA VAL A 914 -8.72 -47.53 -11.79
C VAL A 914 -8.88 -49.04 -11.57
N SER A 915 -8.38 -49.89 -12.46
CA SER A 915 -8.56 -51.35 -12.32
C SER A 915 -7.88 -51.87 -11.05
N ASP A 916 -8.42 -52.95 -10.45
CA ASP A 916 -7.80 -53.57 -9.26
C ASP A 916 -6.36 -54.03 -9.54
N ASP A 917 -6.06 -54.43 -10.79
CA ASP A 917 -4.72 -54.76 -11.24
C ASP A 917 -3.79 -53.53 -11.26
N ASP A 918 -4.27 -52.37 -11.72
CA ASP A 918 -3.50 -51.12 -11.72
C ASP A 918 -3.22 -50.62 -10.29
N LEU A 919 -4.20 -50.73 -9.38
CA LEU A 919 -4.00 -50.41 -7.96
C LEU A 919 -3.01 -51.36 -7.30
N TYR A 920 -3.06 -52.64 -7.65
CA TYR A 920 -2.08 -53.62 -7.18
C TYR A 920 -0.67 -53.30 -7.69
N GLN A 921 -0.52 -52.97 -8.97
CA GLN A 921 0.76 -52.58 -9.56
C GLN A 921 1.31 -51.28 -8.96
N GLN A 922 0.47 -50.26 -8.77
CA GLN A 922 0.86 -49.01 -8.13
C GLN A 922 1.32 -49.23 -6.68
N ARG A 923 0.64 -50.12 -5.95
CA ARG A 923 1.06 -50.54 -4.61
C ARG A 923 2.43 -51.24 -4.62
N GLN A 924 2.67 -52.17 -5.56
CA GLN A 924 3.95 -52.87 -5.66
C GLN A 924 5.08 -51.91 -6.05
N PHE A 925 4.80 -50.94 -6.92
CA PHE A 925 5.74 -49.88 -7.29
C PHE A 925 6.15 -49.03 -6.09
N ILE A 926 5.18 -48.54 -5.31
CA ILE A 926 5.42 -47.77 -4.08
C ILE A 926 6.24 -48.57 -3.07
N LEU A 927 5.92 -49.85 -2.86
CA LEU A 927 6.65 -50.73 -1.93
C LEU A 927 8.08 -51.02 -2.40
N ARG A 928 8.29 -51.20 -3.70
CA ARG A 928 9.64 -51.35 -4.27
C ARG A 928 10.45 -50.06 -4.08
N LYS A 929 9.88 -48.89 -4.41
CA LYS A 929 10.55 -47.60 -4.22
C LYS A 929 10.87 -47.31 -2.75
N ALA A 930 9.94 -47.62 -1.85
CA ALA A 930 10.18 -47.50 -0.42
C ALA A 930 11.32 -48.41 0.08
N ALA A 931 11.52 -49.57 -0.57
CA ALA A 931 12.60 -50.51 -0.26
C ALA A 931 13.95 -50.16 -0.91
N GLU A 932 13.98 -49.26 -1.90
CA GLU A 932 15.22 -48.75 -2.53
C GLU A 932 15.92 -47.66 -1.68
N PHE A 933 15.29 -47.20 -0.59
CA PHE A 933 15.88 -46.22 0.31
C PHE A 933 16.84 -46.90 1.32
N ASP A 934 18.12 -46.99 0.97
CA ASP A 934 19.17 -47.57 1.83
C ASP A 934 19.84 -46.55 2.81
N GLY A 935 19.34 -45.32 2.91
CA GLY A 935 19.80 -44.29 3.86
C GLY A 935 18.70 -43.27 4.18
N THR A 936 18.79 -42.53 5.29
CA THR A 936 17.73 -41.62 5.78
C THR A 936 17.38 -40.55 4.74
N PRO A 937 16.26 -40.66 4.00
CA PRO A 937 16.08 -39.86 2.80
C PRO A 937 15.05 -38.73 3.00
N PHE A 938 14.39 -38.64 4.16
CA PHE A 938 13.30 -37.69 4.37
C PHE A 938 13.76 -36.45 5.14
N THR A 939 13.45 -35.26 4.62
CA THR A 939 13.43 -34.05 5.47
C THR A 939 12.41 -34.25 6.60
N PHE A 940 12.71 -33.78 7.82
CA PHE A 940 11.90 -34.05 9.04
C PHE A 940 10.40 -33.73 8.86
N GLN A 941 10.09 -32.67 8.11
CA GLN A 941 8.71 -32.28 7.80
C GLN A 941 7.96 -33.31 6.95
N ARG A 942 8.66 -34.00 6.04
CA ARG A 942 8.09 -35.03 5.15
C ARG A 942 7.94 -36.37 5.85
N LEU A 943 8.87 -36.74 6.74
CA LEU A 943 8.72 -37.92 7.58
C LEU A 943 7.48 -37.81 8.48
N PHE A 944 7.24 -36.62 9.04
CA PHE A 944 6.05 -36.35 9.85
C PHE A 944 4.75 -36.44 9.02
N LEU A 945 4.75 -35.88 7.80
CA LEU A 945 3.61 -35.97 6.88
C LEU A 945 3.33 -37.43 6.45
N LEU A 946 4.37 -38.21 6.16
CA LEU A 946 4.24 -39.64 5.85
C LEU A 946 3.66 -40.39 7.05
N CYS A 947 4.14 -40.12 8.26
CA CYS A 947 3.59 -40.71 9.48
C CYS A 947 2.12 -40.32 9.66
N GLU A 948 1.73 -39.06 9.43
CA GLU A 948 0.33 -38.63 9.55
C GLU A 948 -0.59 -39.34 8.53
N LEU A 949 -0.15 -39.48 7.28
CA LEU A 949 -0.86 -40.23 6.25
C LEU A 949 -1.04 -41.71 6.62
N LEU A 950 -0.05 -42.31 7.28
CA LEU A 950 -0.10 -43.71 7.75
C LEU A 950 -0.90 -43.90 9.04
N ILE A 951 -1.00 -42.87 9.87
CA ILE A 951 -1.70 -42.89 11.16
C ILE A 951 -3.22 -42.70 10.97
N SER A 952 -3.67 -41.96 9.96
CA SER A 952 -5.10 -41.68 9.77
C SER A 952 -5.48 -41.46 8.29
N PRO A 953 -5.35 -42.48 7.43
CA PRO A 953 -5.60 -42.34 5.99
C PRO A 953 -7.04 -41.88 5.68
N SER A 954 -8.02 -42.40 6.43
CA SER A 954 -9.44 -42.08 6.28
C SER A 954 -9.81 -40.64 6.68
N ARG A 955 -8.93 -39.93 7.41
CA ARG A 955 -9.14 -38.52 7.78
C ARG A 955 -9.01 -37.61 6.58
N HIS A 956 -8.15 -37.95 5.63
CA HIS A 956 -7.80 -37.10 4.49
C HIS A 956 -8.26 -37.65 3.15
N TYR A 957 -8.39 -38.97 3.01
CA TYR A 957 -8.75 -39.61 1.75
C TYR A 957 -9.90 -40.61 1.92
N LYS A 958 -10.91 -40.49 1.05
CA LYS A 958 -12.07 -41.40 1.00
C LYS A 958 -11.99 -42.48 -0.08
N ARG A 959 -11.05 -42.35 -1.03
CA ARG A 959 -10.80 -43.32 -2.11
C ARG A 959 -9.36 -43.81 -2.06
N THR A 960 -9.15 -45.10 -2.29
CA THR A 960 -7.83 -45.76 -2.20
C THR A 960 -6.90 -45.32 -3.32
N ASP A 961 -7.40 -45.08 -4.53
CA ASP A 961 -6.61 -44.59 -5.66
C ASP A 961 -5.99 -43.21 -5.40
N LYS A 962 -6.75 -42.27 -4.83
CA LYS A 962 -6.26 -40.95 -4.45
C LYS A 962 -5.27 -40.99 -3.29
N TYR A 963 -5.50 -41.88 -2.32
CA TYR A 963 -4.58 -42.12 -1.22
C TYR A 963 -3.23 -42.65 -1.73
N LEU A 964 -3.25 -43.67 -2.60
CA LEU A 964 -2.04 -44.25 -3.18
C LEU A 964 -1.26 -43.24 -4.04
N ARG A 965 -1.93 -42.40 -4.84
CA ARG A 965 -1.26 -41.31 -5.58
C ARG A 965 -0.64 -40.25 -4.68
N ALA A 966 -1.32 -39.87 -3.58
CA ALA A 966 -0.76 -38.92 -2.62
C ALA A 966 0.50 -39.49 -1.95
N LEU A 967 0.48 -40.79 -1.66
CA LEU A 967 1.61 -41.49 -1.05
C LEU A 967 2.78 -41.67 -2.04
N GLU A 968 2.49 -42.00 -3.30
CA GLU A 968 3.45 -42.03 -4.40
C GLU A 968 4.12 -40.67 -4.62
N LYS A 969 3.34 -39.58 -4.71
CA LYS A 969 3.90 -38.22 -4.86
C LYS A 969 4.83 -37.86 -3.69
N ASN A 970 4.48 -38.22 -2.47
CA ASN A 970 5.34 -37.95 -1.31
C ASN A 970 6.61 -38.80 -1.30
N ILE A 971 6.59 -40.01 -1.87
CA ILE A 971 7.76 -40.87 -2.01
C ILE A 971 8.66 -40.43 -3.19
N ASN A 972 8.09 -39.99 -4.31
CA ASN A 972 8.84 -39.59 -5.51
C ASN A 972 9.50 -38.21 -5.41
N VAL A 973 8.98 -37.30 -4.58
CA VAL A 973 9.56 -35.95 -4.36
C VAL A 973 10.86 -35.99 -3.53
N VAL A 974 11.26 -37.16 -3.04
CA VAL A 974 12.43 -37.32 -2.18
C VAL A 974 13.72 -37.37 -3.01
N THR A 975 14.65 -36.47 -2.70
CA THR A 975 16.02 -36.52 -3.23
C THR A 975 16.89 -37.32 -2.29
N THR A 976 17.35 -38.50 -2.70
CA THR A 976 18.39 -39.22 -1.97
C THR A 976 19.76 -38.65 -2.34
N ILE A 977 20.60 -38.42 -1.33
CA ILE A 977 22.01 -38.17 -1.53
C ILE A 977 22.71 -39.50 -1.28
N THR A 978 23.43 -40.01 -2.27
CA THR A 978 24.21 -41.25 -2.12
C THR A 978 25.36 -41.04 -1.14
N GLU A 979 25.98 -42.12 -0.66
CA GLU A 979 27.19 -42.03 0.18
C GLU A 979 28.35 -41.29 -0.52
N SER A 980 28.31 -41.17 -1.85
CA SER A 980 29.25 -40.39 -2.67
C SER A 980 28.90 -38.90 -2.81
N GLY A 981 27.80 -38.43 -2.22
CA GLY A 981 27.38 -37.03 -2.23
C GLY A 981 26.62 -36.58 -3.49
N GLU A 982 26.25 -37.50 -4.38
CA GLU A 982 25.45 -37.18 -5.57
C GLU A 982 23.95 -37.21 -5.25
N ARG A 983 23.23 -36.20 -5.76
CA ARG A 983 21.81 -36.01 -5.50
C ARG A 983 20.97 -36.67 -6.60
N ILE A 984 20.22 -37.72 -6.26
CA ILE A 984 19.34 -38.43 -7.18
C ILE A 984 17.90 -37.93 -6.97
N THR A 985 17.32 -37.31 -8.00
CA THR A 985 15.89 -36.91 -8.06
C THR A 985 15.11 -37.98 -8.82
N GLY A 986 14.12 -38.63 -8.19
CA GLY A 986 13.29 -39.64 -8.84
C GLY A 986 12.24 -39.02 -9.79
N VAL A 987 12.47 -39.07 -11.10
CA VAL A 987 11.47 -38.70 -12.12
C VAL A 987 11.20 -39.91 -13.02
N GLU A 988 10.59 -40.96 -12.46
CA GLU A 988 9.94 -42.00 -13.26
C GLU A 988 8.47 -42.14 -12.82
N PRO A 989 7.51 -41.69 -13.65
CA PRO A 989 6.09 -41.92 -13.40
C PRO A 989 5.67 -43.35 -13.76
N PHE A 990 4.60 -43.85 -13.13
CA PHE A 990 4.00 -45.16 -13.40
C PHE A 990 3.56 -45.32 -14.88
N PRO A 991 4.00 -46.35 -15.61
CA PRO A 991 3.67 -46.52 -17.02
C PRO A 991 2.24 -47.06 -17.20
N GLY A 992 1.27 -46.18 -17.50
CA GLY A 992 -0.12 -46.59 -17.75
C GLY A 992 -1.19 -45.49 -17.78
N GLU A 993 -0.84 -44.19 -17.76
CA GLU A 993 -1.86 -43.13 -17.87
C GLU A 993 -2.40 -43.00 -19.31
N LEU A 994 -3.72 -43.21 -19.46
CA LEU A 994 -4.50 -42.86 -20.64
C LEU A 994 -4.51 -41.34 -20.82
N ASP A 995 -3.75 -40.88 -21.80
CA ASP A 995 -3.72 -39.53 -22.35
C ASP A 995 -5.13 -39.08 -22.78
N ILE A 996 -5.71 -38.11 -22.06
CA ILE A 996 -6.76 -37.26 -22.62
C ILE A 996 -6.26 -35.83 -22.53
N ASN A 997 -5.85 -35.32 -23.69
CA ASN A 997 -5.35 -33.99 -23.99
C ASN A 997 -3.87 -33.73 -23.65
N SER A 998 -3.02 -34.30 -24.51
CA SER A 998 -1.71 -33.78 -24.86
C SER A 998 -1.83 -32.35 -25.45
N THR A 999 -0.79 -31.54 -25.20
CA THR A 999 -0.57 -30.12 -25.60
C THR A 999 -1.03 -29.01 -24.63
N ALA A 1000 -0.54 -29.05 -23.38
CA ALA A 1000 -0.05 -27.89 -22.61
C ALA A 1000 0.40 -28.35 -21.21
N ARG A 1001 1.66 -28.77 -21.05
CA ARG A 1001 2.31 -28.83 -19.72
C ARG A 1001 3.56 -27.97 -19.77
N ILE A 1002 3.39 -26.78 -19.18
CA ILE A 1002 4.41 -25.85 -18.77
C ILE A 1002 5.27 -26.54 -17.71
N GLU A 1003 6.60 -26.52 -17.89
CA GLU A 1003 7.55 -26.75 -16.82
C GLU A 1003 7.44 -25.58 -15.83
N GLU A 1004 6.63 -25.75 -14.78
CA GLU A 1004 6.65 -24.90 -13.58
C GLU A 1004 6.84 -25.80 -12.35
N PRO A 1005 7.97 -25.70 -11.64
CA PRO A 1005 8.14 -26.34 -10.33
C PRO A 1005 7.39 -25.56 -9.24
N PHE A 1006 6.49 -26.27 -8.55
CA PHE A 1006 5.68 -25.80 -7.44
C PHE A 1006 6.52 -25.73 -6.15
N PHE A 1007 7.04 -24.55 -5.80
CA PHE A 1007 7.61 -24.29 -4.47
C PHE A 1007 6.91 -23.11 -3.80
N VAL A 1008 6.15 -23.43 -2.75
CA VAL A 1008 5.75 -22.49 -1.70
C VAL A 1008 6.97 -22.29 -0.80
N GLN A 1009 7.58 -21.11 -0.87
CA GLN A 1009 8.72 -20.74 -0.04
C GLN A 1009 8.21 -20.44 1.38
N VAL A 1010 8.57 -21.32 2.32
CA VAL A 1010 8.63 -21.01 3.75
C VAL A 1010 10.10 -20.74 4.04
N ASP A 1011 10.40 -19.57 4.58
CA ASP A 1011 11.75 -19.08 4.85
C ASP A 1011 12.58 -20.08 5.68
N GLU A 1012 13.69 -20.58 5.11
CA GLU A 1012 14.85 -21.06 5.88
C GLU A 1012 16.01 -20.08 5.67
N CYS A 1013 16.76 -19.87 6.74
CA CYS A 1013 17.74 -18.81 6.93
C CYS A 1013 18.96 -18.98 6.02
N ASP A 1014 19.22 -18.03 5.12
CA ASP A 1014 20.55 -17.87 4.51
C ASP A 1014 21.37 -16.86 5.33
N ALA A 1015 22.20 -17.38 6.22
CA ALA A 1015 23.38 -16.68 6.70
C ALA A 1015 24.44 -16.66 5.56
N PRO A 1016 25.15 -15.54 5.32
CA PRO A 1016 26.17 -15.52 4.28
C PRO A 1016 27.40 -16.32 4.75
N VAL A 1017 27.72 -17.39 4.02
CA VAL A 1017 29.05 -18.01 4.07
C VAL A 1017 30.05 -17.04 3.45
N GLU A 1018 30.95 -16.52 4.29
CA GLU A 1018 32.16 -15.81 3.85
C GLU A 1018 32.95 -16.68 2.86
N THR A 1019 32.99 -16.28 1.60
CA THR A 1019 34.03 -16.73 0.68
C THR A 1019 35.20 -15.76 0.80
N LYS A 1020 36.19 -16.16 1.62
CA LYS A 1020 37.52 -15.53 1.65
C LYS A 1020 38.16 -15.67 0.27
N VAL A 1021 38.19 -14.59 -0.51
CA VAL A 1021 39.14 -14.44 -1.61
C VAL A 1021 40.41 -13.83 -1.04
N ILE A 1022 41.47 -14.63 -1.04
CA ILE A 1022 42.82 -14.23 -0.64
C ILE A 1022 43.35 -13.22 -1.66
N ALA A 1023 43.75 -12.05 -1.16
CA ALA A 1023 44.48 -11.06 -1.95
C ALA A 1023 45.94 -11.50 -2.15
N ALA A 1024 46.34 -11.58 -3.42
CA ALA A 1024 47.72 -11.41 -3.90
C ALA A 1024 47.57 -10.52 -5.15
N GLY A 1025 48.14 -9.31 -5.26
CA GLY A 1025 49.52 -8.94 -5.01
C GLY A 1025 50.16 -8.71 -6.37
N ASP A 1026 50.32 -7.44 -6.76
CA ASP A 1026 51.17 -6.86 -7.81
C ASP A 1026 51.33 -7.60 -9.17
N HIS A 1027 50.91 -6.97 -10.28
CA HIS A 1027 51.85 -6.50 -11.33
C HIS A 1027 51.18 -5.84 -12.57
N ARG A 1028 51.77 -4.69 -12.87
CA ARG A 1028 51.83 -3.82 -14.07
C ARG A 1028 51.31 -4.33 -15.41
N TYR A 1029 50.57 -3.44 -16.08
CA TYR A 1029 50.29 -3.40 -17.52
C TYR A 1029 51.56 -3.40 -18.38
N TYR A 1030 51.55 -4.19 -19.45
CA TYR A 1030 52.34 -3.96 -20.65
C TYR A 1030 51.45 -4.13 -21.89
N PHE A 1031 51.38 -3.08 -22.70
CA PHE A 1031 50.97 -3.15 -24.11
C PHE A 1031 52.11 -3.75 -24.92
N MET A 1032 51.80 -4.63 -25.88
CA MET A 1032 52.62 -4.82 -27.08
C MET A 1032 51.76 -5.15 -28.31
N ASP A 1033 52.11 -4.43 -29.38
CA ASP A 1033 51.71 -4.56 -30.78
C ASP A 1033 51.86 -5.96 -31.38
N THR A 1034 50.96 -6.26 -32.32
CA THR A 1034 51.22 -6.70 -33.72
C THR A 1034 49.82 -6.99 -34.31
N GLY A 1035 49.33 -6.42 -35.41
CA GLY A 1035 50.00 -6.10 -36.67
C GLY A 1035 49.35 -6.95 -37.76
N ASP A 1036 48.62 -6.27 -38.66
CA ASP A 1036 48.55 -6.52 -40.11
C ASP A 1036 47.40 -7.34 -40.81
N PHE A 1037 46.90 -6.66 -41.87
CA PHE A 1037 46.05 -7.00 -43.05
C PHE A 1037 44.59 -7.44 -42.83
N GLN A 1038 43.54 -6.71 -43.25
CA GLN A 1038 43.10 -6.09 -44.53
C GLN A 1038 42.06 -6.93 -45.31
N GLU A 1039 40.99 -6.20 -45.67
CA GLU A 1039 40.04 -6.36 -46.79
C GLU A 1039 38.81 -7.29 -46.70
N ASN A 1040 37.67 -6.62 -46.54
CA ASN A 1040 36.48 -6.64 -47.40
C ASN A 1040 35.78 -7.98 -47.69
N LYS A 1041 34.65 -8.21 -47.00
CA LYS A 1041 33.32 -8.47 -47.61
C LYS A 1041 32.21 -8.43 -46.52
N SER A 1042 31.04 -7.97 -46.96
CA SER A 1042 29.84 -7.60 -46.19
C SER A 1042 28.96 -8.81 -45.77
N PRO A 1043 27.83 -8.62 -45.07
CA PRO A 1043 27.65 -8.93 -43.66
C PRO A 1043 26.69 -10.11 -43.46
N GLU A 1044 27.15 -11.22 -42.91
CA GLU A 1044 26.24 -12.25 -42.39
C GLU A 1044 26.98 -13.17 -41.40
N ILE A 1045 26.42 -13.24 -40.19
CA ILE A 1045 26.60 -14.26 -39.15
C ILE A 1045 27.83 -14.10 -38.23
N VAL A 1046 27.57 -14.31 -36.93
CA VAL A 1046 28.45 -14.32 -35.75
C VAL A 1046 28.68 -12.98 -35.03
N ALA A 1047 27.65 -12.52 -34.30
CA ALA A 1047 27.82 -11.87 -32.99
C ALA A 1047 26.47 -11.76 -32.27
N LYS A 1048 26.18 -12.65 -31.32
CA LYS A 1048 25.23 -12.43 -30.21
C LYS A 1048 25.28 -13.60 -29.21
N GLU A 1049 26.33 -13.62 -28.40
CA GLU A 1049 26.24 -14.09 -27.01
C GLU A 1049 26.86 -12.99 -26.14
N LEU A 1050 26.23 -12.71 -25.00
CA LEU A 1050 26.47 -11.61 -24.04
C LEU A 1050 25.68 -10.31 -24.29
N ALA A 1051 24.39 -10.33 -23.92
CA ALA A 1051 23.64 -9.26 -23.22
C ALA A 1051 22.15 -9.68 -23.19
N ILE A 1052 21.66 -10.27 -22.09
CA ILE A 1052 20.90 -9.60 -21.02
C ILE A 1052 19.74 -8.73 -21.54
N GLY A 1053 18.53 -9.30 -21.46
CA GLY A 1053 17.40 -8.68 -20.79
C GLY A 1053 16.42 -7.84 -21.60
N ASP A 1054 15.47 -8.49 -22.30
CA ASP A 1054 14.18 -7.89 -22.66
C ASP A 1054 13.05 -8.70 -22.00
N CYS A 1055 12.40 -8.11 -20.99
CA CYS A 1055 11.08 -8.52 -20.53
C CYS A 1055 10.08 -7.44 -20.92
N ALA A 1056 9.29 -7.71 -21.96
CA ALA A 1056 8.02 -7.05 -22.23
C ALA A 1056 6.88 -8.08 -22.11
N PRO A 1057 5.66 -7.64 -21.72
CA PRO A 1057 4.65 -8.46 -21.07
C PRO A 1057 3.74 -9.18 -22.07
N ILE A 1058 3.34 -10.41 -21.78
CA ILE A 1058 2.26 -11.10 -22.51
C ILE A 1058 1.23 -11.66 -21.53
N ASN A 1059 -0.02 -11.30 -21.83
CA ASN A 1059 -1.29 -11.74 -21.27
C ASN A 1059 -1.33 -13.18 -20.71
N LEU A 1060 -1.90 -13.33 -19.52
CA LEU A 1060 -2.43 -14.60 -19.05
C LEU A 1060 -3.97 -14.53 -19.02
N SER A 1061 -4.56 -15.18 -20.01
CA SER A 1061 -5.98 -15.57 -20.05
C SER A 1061 -6.28 -16.64 -19.01
N SER A 1062 -7.50 -16.61 -18.49
CA SER A 1062 -8.07 -17.62 -17.60
C SER A 1062 -8.20 -19.00 -18.25
N SER A 1063 -7.50 -20.01 -17.72
CA SER A 1063 -7.92 -21.41 -17.86
C SER A 1063 -8.12 -22.03 -16.48
N ARG A 1064 -9.31 -22.60 -16.32
CA ARG A 1064 -9.77 -23.42 -15.19
C ARG A 1064 -8.92 -24.69 -15.06
N ASP A 1065 -8.98 -25.31 -13.89
CA ASP A 1065 -8.58 -26.71 -13.62
C ASP A 1065 -7.11 -26.98 -13.21
N ALA A 1066 -6.60 -26.36 -12.13
CA ALA A 1066 -5.36 -26.84 -11.48
C ALA A 1066 -5.15 -26.44 -9.99
N LYS A 1067 -6.18 -26.11 -9.21
CA LYS A 1067 -6.02 -25.72 -7.78
C LYS A 1067 -6.67 -26.64 -6.75
N ASP A 1068 -7.33 -27.71 -7.17
CA ASP A 1068 -8.12 -28.56 -6.27
C ASP A 1068 -7.52 -29.95 -6.04
N GLU A 1069 -6.24 -30.09 -5.66
CA GLU A 1069 -5.75 -31.38 -5.15
C GLU A 1069 -4.63 -31.25 -4.10
N LEU A 1070 -4.93 -30.68 -2.92
CA LEU A 1070 -4.29 -30.99 -1.61
C LEU A 1070 -5.04 -30.23 -0.48
N PRO A 1071 -5.46 -30.86 0.63
CA PRO A 1071 -6.09 -30.15 1.75
C PRO A 1071 -5.05 -29.42 2.62
N GLU A 1072 -5.24 -28.11 2.85
CA GLU A 1072 -4.53 -27.34 3.88
C GLU A 1072 -4.84 -27.89 5.29
N ILE A 1073 -3.84 -28.48 5.95
CA ILE A 1073 -3.94 -28.93 7.34
C ILE A 1073 -3.72 -27.71 8.25
N LYS A 1074 -4.75 -27.29 8.99
CA LYS A 1074 -4.64 -26.24 10.03
C LYS A 1074 -3.85 -26.78 11.24
N VAL A 1075 -2.60 -26.36 11.37
CA VAL A 1075 -1.73 -26.67 12.52
C VAL A 1075 -1.91 -25.61 13.60
N ASN A 1076 -2.11 -26.02 14.85
CA ASN A 1076 -2.21 -25.13 16.01
C ASN A 1076 -0.88 -24.38 16.22
N SER A 1077 -0.92 -23.06 16.04
CA SER A 1077 0.24 -22.17 15.85
C SER A 1077 1.05 -21.85 17.12
N LEU A 1078 0.51 -22.04 18.33
CA LEU A 1078 1.20 -21.62 19.56
C LEU A 1078 2.36 -22.53 20.00
N PHE A 1079 2.32 -23.82 19.68
CA PHE A 1079 3.38 -24.77 20.08
C PHE A 1079 4.60 -24.68 19.15
N PHE A 1080 4.37 -24.40 17.86
CA PHE A 1080 5.41 -24.18 16.86
C PHE A 1080 6.14 -22.86 17.06
N ILE A 1081 5.43 -21.78 17.42
CA ILE A 1081 6.08 -20.48 17.71
C ILE A 1081 7.04 -20.62 18.89
N TRP A 1082 6.68 -21.39 19.92
CA TRP A 1082 7.54 -21.55 21.10
C TRP A 1082 8.79 -22.42 20.85
N MET A 1083 8.68 -23.47 20.02
CA MET A 1083 9.85 -24.26 19.59
C MET A 1083 10.76 -23.51 18.62
N SER A 1084 10.21 -22.79 17.63
CA SER A 1084 11.02 -22.01 16.69
C SER A 1084 11.73 -20.84 17.38
N PHE A 1085 11.15 -20.26 18.43
CA PHE A 1085 11.79 -19.21 19.22
C PHE A 1085 12.91 -19.74 20.13
N SER A 1086 12.80 -20.99 20.62
CA SER A 1086 13.80 -21.59 21.50
C SER A 1086 15.01 -22.16 20.75
N ILE A 1087 14.85 -22.52 19.47
CA ILE A 1087 15.94 -23.03 18.61
C ILE A 1087 16.75 -21.91 17.94
N ASN A 1088 16.15 -20.73 17.70
CA ASN A 1088 16.89 -19.59 17.12
C ASN A 1088 17.65 -18.73 18.16
N VAL A 1089 17.48 -19.01 19.46
CA VAL A 1089 18.14 -18.26 20.56
C VAL A 1089 19.24 -19.10 21.26
N SER A 1090 19.49 -20.34 20.82
CA SER A 1090 20.51 -21.24 21.38
C SER A 1090 21.58 -21.63 20.37
#